data_AF-W4IPP9-F1
#
_entry.id   AF-W4IPP9-F1
#
_cell.length_a   1.000
_cell.length_b   1.000
_cell.length_c   1.000
_cell.angle_alpha   90.00
_cell.angle_beta   90.00
_cell.angle_gamma   90.00
#
_symmetry.space_group_name_H-M   'P 1'
#
loop_
_entity.id
_entity.type
_entity.pdbx_description
1 polymer ?
#
loop_
_entity_poly.entity_id
_entity_poly.type
_entity_poly.pdbx_seq_one_letter_code
_entity_poly.pdbx_strand_id
1 'polypeptide(L)'
;MRTNLQCCKLQSQELALTNCGFINIGLYNNLKKSVKSNDVYSEVGNMVLILRGDGNIGREEIALNTCQREFSRIQLKELVEINILDKENKNDLVNFIPIDSIELEVNLFVKPDRLIEMEDEKLEDVFKKYFLNHILTKGQILALKYNDILLKCIVKDLKTADFDEIKRLNNSNNNNNNRNSSGFSGYFNKWSPGFNNADNQNLSYNRYERGILFENTECIFTSISDGGKLCIESKKVLKQNIIKNNFNFEELGIGALDEEFKTIFRRTFASRIYPNYIIKQLGIKHVKGMILYGPPGTGKTLIARQIGKTLNAREPKIINGPEILNKYVGQSEENIRNLFKDAEMEYKQSGENSLLHIIILDEIDAICRQRGNVGSSSTGVNDSVVNQLLSKIDGVNSLNNILLIGMTNRIDLIDEALLRPGRFELHIEISLPNKEGRIQILNIHTKNMRMSNKLSSDVNILELAERTPNFSGAEIEGLVRNTVSYAFERHINFNDLTKPINADDIMITKNDFMKALKETKPAFGAEEDIIGNLLCNGIINYGKEYENIENTCKLLIKQIVDNENTKLMSILLYGENGSGKTTISAYIAKCANFHFTKFITPENLIGYSEIGRINYINKIFEDAYKTPLSLVILDNIERLIDYTRIGPRFSNSILQAIMVLIKKKPKKENQKILIICTTSEYQFMKDVGLTKNFFVNIHVPLLSTSSSIKNVLQHRNQTYHDFPNNEIEKVISSNIIKNIAIKNLLMIIDMASEASDDKNITSDVFLKIFNDCGLLLDDDIDY
;
A
#
# COMPACT_ATOMS: atom_id res chain seq x y z
N MET A 1 45.15 36.57 35.03
CA MET A 1 45.22 37.15 36.39
C MET A 1 44.16 36.46 37.24
N ARG A 2 44.47 36.04 38.47
CA ARG A 2 43.52 35.36 39.36
C ARG A 2 43.19 36.26 40.55
N THR A 3 41.91 36.48 40.82
CA THR A 3 41.44 37.32 41.92
C THR A 3 40.22 36.69 42.57
N ASN A 4 40.19 36.64 43.91
CA ASN A 4 39.04 36.13 44.65
C ASN A 4 38.11 37.29 45.01
N LEU A 5 36.83 37.19 44.63
CA LEU A 5 35.80 38.18 44.96
C LEU A 5 34.63 37.52 45.69
N GLN A 6 33.97 38.25 46.59
CA GLN A 6 32.82 37.76 47.32
C GLN A 6 31.53 37.93 46.50
N CYS A 7 30.71 36.87 46.40
CA CYS A 7 29.48 36.92 45.62
C CYS A 7 28.39 37.75 46.32
N CYS A 8 27.88 38.77 45.64
CA CYS A 8 26.76 39.62 46.05
C CYS A 8 25.55 39.49 45.13
N LYS A 9 24.40 39.95 45.62
CA LYS A 9 23.14 39.94 44.84
C LYS A 9 23.06 41.21 43.99
N LEU A 10 22.76 41.04 42.71
CA LEU A 10 22.44 42.16 41.82
C LEU A 10 21.10 42.81 42.22
N GLN A 11 21.08 44.12 42.41
CA GLN A 11 19.88 44.86 42.86
C GLN A 11 18.97 45.29 41.70
N SER A 12 19.53 45.57 40.52
CA SER A 12 18.76 45.99 39.34
C SER A 12 18.24 44.79 38.54
N GLN A 13 16.94 44.80 38.23
CA GLN A 13 16.30 43.78 37.40
C GLN A 13 16.69 43.89 35.92
N GLU A 14 16.98 45.08 35.41
CA GLU A 14 17.42 45.26 34.01
C GLU A 14 18.83 44.71 33.79
N LEU A 15 19.73 44.95 34.75
CA LEU A 15 21.09 44.41 34.70
C LEU A 15 21.09 42.87 34.77
N ALA A 16 20.10 42.27 35.44
CA ALA A 16 19.95 40.82 35.53
C ALA A 16 19.71 40.15 34.17
N LEU A 17 19.09 40.84 33.21
CA LEU A 17 18.81 40.32 31.87
C LEU A 17 20.05 40.28 30.94
N THR A 18 21.12 40.98 31.30
CA THR A 18 22.30 41.15 30.43
C THR A 18 23.30 39.99 30.46
N ASN A 19 23.09 38.98 31.32
CA ASN A 19 24.02 37.86 31.56
C ASN A 19 25.50 38.28 31.75
N CYS A 20 25.74 39.48 32.31
CA CYS A 20 27.08 39.96 32.65
C CYS A 20 27.36 39.74 34.14
N GLY A 21 28.65 39.67 34.51
CA GLY A 21 29.09 39.76 35.91
C GLY A 21 29.44 41.20 36.24
N PHE A 22 28.95 41.74 37.35
CA PHE A 22 29.23 43.14 37.71
C PHE A 22 30.22 43.22 38.86
N ILE A 23 31.23 44.08 38.72
CA ILE A 23 32.29 44.31 39.72
C ILE A 23 32.45 45.81 39.97
N ASN A 24 33.17 46.19 41.02
CA ASN A 24 33.45 47.59 41.32
C ASN A 24 34.16 48.29 40.14
N ILE A 25 33.75 49.53 39.85
CA ILE A 25 34.28 50.31 38.71
C ILE A 25 35.81 50.51 38.78
N GLY A 26 36.38 50.63 39.98
CA GLY A 26 37.82 50.78 40.18
C GLY A 26 38.59 49.51 39.81
N LEU A 27 38.08 48.35 40.25
CA LEU A 27 38.65 47.05 39.85
C LEU A 27 38.49 46.82 38.35
N TYR A 28 37.32 47.08 37.78
CA TYR A 28 37.07 46.92 36.35
C TYR A 28 38.03 47.74 35.49
N ASN A 29 38.28 49.00 35.83
CA ASN A 29 39.21 49.86 35.09
C ASN A 29 40.65 49.35 35.15
N ASN A 30 41.06 48.74 36.27
CA ASN A 30 42.37 48.11 36.39
C ASN A 30 42.47 46.84 35.54
N LEU A 31 41.44 45.99 35.56
CA LEU A 31 41.38 44.79 34.74
C LEU A 31 41.32 45.12 33.24
N LYS A 32 40.57 46.16 32.86
CA LYS A 32 40.46 46.62 31.47
C LYS A 32 41.80 47.14 30.92
N LYS A 33 42.66 47.73 31.74
CA LYS A 33 44.02 48.11 31.32
C LYS A 33 44.92 46.91 31.04
N SER A 34 44.65 45.77 31.66
CA SER A 34 45.46 44.56 31.52
C SER A 34 45.07 43.68 30.31
N VAL A 35 43.93 43.97 29.67
CA VAL A 35 43.36 43.16 28.59
C VAL A 35 43.23 44.01 27.32
N LYS A 36 43.65 43.49 26.17
CA LYS A 36 43.57 44.20 24.88
C LYS A 36 42.23 44.06 24.15
N SER A 37 41.36 43.14 24.57
CA SER A 37 40.02 42.98 24.00
C SER A 37 39.07 44.10 24.43
N ASN A 38 38.08 44.42 23.56
CA ASN A 38 37.05 45.43 23.84
C ASN A 38 36.26 45.13 25.12
N ASP A 39 36.01 43.84 25.38
CA ASP A 39 35.33 43.33 26.56
C ASP A 39 36.28 42.51 27.44
N VAL A 40 36.04 42.53 28.75
CA VAL A 40 36.80 41.76 29.74
C VAL A 40 36.06 40.46 30.01
N TYR A 41 36.62 39.34 29.53
CA TYR A 41 36.07 38.01 29.76
C TYR A 41 36.70 37.38 30.99
N SER A 42 35.89 36.78 31.84
CA SER A 42 36.38 36.05 32.99
C SER A 42 35.64 34.73 33.19
N GLU A 43 36.40 33.70 33.52
CA GLU A 43 35.88 32.45 34.03
C GLU A 43 35.51 32.60 35.52
N VAL A 44 34.26 32.28 35.83
CA VAL A 44 33.65 32.39 37.15
C VAL A 44 33.00 31.04 37.46
N GLY A 45 33.68 30.17 38.21
CA GLY A 45 33.27 28.78 38.38
C GLY A 45 33.23 28.02 37.04
N ASN A 46 32.07 27.49 36.66
CA ASN A 46 31.89 26.68 35.43
C ASN A 46 31.40 27.48 34.20
N MET A 47 31.32 28.81 34.30
CA MET A 47 30.82 29.69 33.24
C MET A 47 31.84 30.77 32.89
N VAL A 48 31.74 31.30 31.67
CA VAL A 48 32.50 32.46 31.24
C VAL A 48 31.54 33.64 31.11
N LEU A 49 31.86 34.74 31.79
CA LEU A 49 31.03 35.95 31.81
C LEU A 49 31.81 37.16 31.31
N ILE A 50 31.09 38.11 30.74
CA ILE A 50 31.61 39.44 30.46
C ILE A 50 31.50 40.26 31.75
N LEU A 51 32.62 40.83 32.20
CA LEU A 51 32.64 41.71 33.36
C LEU A 51 32.29 43.14 32.97
N ARG A 52 31.49 43.81 33.80
CA ARG A 52 31.17 45.23 33.69
C ARG A 52 31.34 45.94 35.04
N GLY A 53 31.77 47.20 35.00
CA GLY A 53 31.88 48.04 36.19
C GLY A 53 30.53 48.61 36.61
N ASP A 54 30.17 48.49 37.89
CA ASP A 54 29.04 49.19 38.51
C ASP A 54 29.51 49.94 39.77
N GLY A 55 28.91 51.11 40.02
CA GLY A 55 29.24 51.97 41.17
C GLY A 55 28.62 51.50 42.49
N ASN A 56 27.57 50.66 42.42
CA ASN A 56 26.82 50.20 43.59
C ASN A 56 27.40 48.93 44.26
N ILE A 57 28.55 48.43 43.79
CA ILE A 57 29.16 47.17 44.21
C ILE A 57 30.39 47.44 45.08
N GLY A 58 30.56 46.68 46.17
CA GLY A 58 31.71 46.77 47.06
C GLY A 58 33.04 46.46 46.35
N ARG A 59 34.15 46.99 46.87
CA ARG A 59 35.48 46.89 46.23
C ARG A 59 35.98 45.46 46.05
N GLU A 60 35.52 44.50 46.82
CA GLU A 60 35.93 43.08 46.74
C GLU A 60 34.74 42.15 46.46
N GLU A 61 33.71 42.68 45.81
CA GLU A 61 32.47 41.95 45.54
C GLU A 61 32.23 41.77 44.04
N ILE A 62 31.61 40.64 43.67
CA ILE A 62 31.05 40.38 42.35
C ILE A 62 29.55 40.15 42.46
N ALA A 63 28.75 40.93 41.74
CA ALA A 63 27.31 40.74 41.70
C ALA A 63 26.92 39.81 40.54
N LEU A 64 26.24 38.71 40.88
CA LEU A 64 25.74 37.70 39.93
C LEU A 64 24.21 37.61 39.96
N ASN A 65 23.61 37.29 38.81
CA ASN A 65 22.18 37.02 38.70
C ASN A 65 21.81 35.66 39.35
N THR A 66 20.54 35.48 39.70
CA THR A 66 19.98 34.22 40.20
C THR A 66 20.18 33.07 39.22
N CYS A 67 20.00 33.27 37.90
CA CYS A 67 20.21 32.22 36.89
C CYS A 67 21.68 31.75 36.83
N GLN A 68 22.61 32.70 36.92
CA GLN A 68 24.05 32.43 36.94
C GLN A 68 24.43 31.64 38.18
N ARG A 69 23.93 32.05 39.36
CA ARG A 69 24.17 31.37 40.64
C ARG A 69 23.55 29.97 40.68
N GLU A 70 22.36 29.78 40.11
CA GLU A 70 21.70 28.47 39.99
C GLU A 70 22.53 27.52 39.13
N PHE A 71 23.05 28.01 37.99
CA PHE A 71 23.89 27.23 37.08
C PHE A 71 25.24 26.86 37.72
N SER A 72 25.95 27.83 38.31
CA SER A 72 27.28 27.61 38.90
C SER A 72 27.26 27.07 40.33
N ARG A 73 26.08 26.92 40.94
CA ARG A 73 25.85 26.50 42.33
C ARG A 73 26.54 27.39 43.39
N ILE A 74 26.72 28.67 43.09
CA ILE A 74 27.38 29.65 43.97
C ILE A 74 26.36 30.28 44.93
N GLN A 75 26.68 30.32 46.22
CA GLN A 75 25.85 30.96 47.25
C GLN A 75 26.24 32.43 47.48
N LEU A 76 25.32 33.20 48.08
CA LEU A 76 25.65 34.58 48.48
C LEU A 76 26.72 34.58 49.56
N LYS A 77 27.64 35.56 49.48
CA LYS A 77 28.79 35.75 50.37
C LYS A 77 29.90 34.69 50.26
N GLU A 78 29.78 33.75 49.33
CA GLU A 78 30.84 32.80 49.00
C GLU A 78 31.99 33.51 48.24
N LEU A 79 33.24 33.07 48.47
CA LEU A 79 34.40 33.57 47.73
C LEU A 79 34.52 32.83 46.40
N VAL A 80 34.55 33.58 45.30
CA VAL A 80 34.61 33.07 43.94
C VAL A 80 35.93 33.49 43.32
N GLU A 81 36.69 32.52 42.82
CA GLU A 81 37.91 32.77 42.05
C GLU A 81 37.54 33.20 40.63
N ILE A 82 38.12 34.32 40.19
CA ILE A 82 37.90 34.89 38.87
C ILE A 82 39.20 34.82 38.08
N ASN A 83 39.15 34.13 36.94
CA ASN A 83 40.25 34.01 36.00
C ASN A 83 39.97 34.82 34.74
N ILE A 84 40.80 35.83 34.48
CA ILE A 84 40.66 36.65 33.26
C ILE A 84 41.21 35.90 32.06
N LEU A 85 40.40 35.81 31.01
CA LEU A 85 40.74 35.19 29.74
C LEU A 85 41.26 36.25 28.76
N ASP A 86 42.36 35.94 28.09
CA ASP A 86 42.91 36.82 27.04
C ASP A 86 42.93 36.10 25.69
N LYS A 87 42.62 36.84 24.62
CA LYS A 87 42.54 36.30 23.25
C LYS A 87 43.90 35.91 22.67
N GLU A 88 45.01 36.41 23.24
CA GLU A 88 46.38 36.10 22.79
C GLU A 88 46.93 34.78 23.40
N ASN A 89 46.31 34.26 24.47
CA ASN A 89 46.76 33.02 25.11
C ASN A 89 46.28 31.76 24.36
N LYS A 90 47.21 30.87 24.00
CA LYS A 90 46.93 29.61 23.29
C LYS A 90 45.95 28.68 24.01
N ASN A 91 45.94 28.68 25.34
CA ASN A 91 45.04 27.85 26.14
C ASN A 91 43.61 28.45 26.24
N ASP A 92 43.49 29.78 26.18
CA ASP A 92 42.22 30.48 26.33
C ASP A 92 41.45 30.59 25.00
N LEU A 93 42.16 30.44 23.87
CA LEU A 93 41.63 30.44 22.50
C LEU A 93 40.50 29.42 22.27
N VAL A 94 40.50 28.30 23.01
CA VAL A 94 39.46 27.25 22.94
C VAL A 94 38.09 27.78 23.38
N ASN A 95 38.03 28.85 24.18
CA ASN A 95 36.78 29.43 24.64
C ASN A 95 36.15 30.42 23.63
N PHE A 96 36.89 30.84 22.60
CA PHE A 96 36.46 31.87 21.64
C PHE A 96 36.02 31.29 20.28
N ILE A 97 35.68 30.00 20.23
CA ILE A 97 35.26 29.33 18.99
C ILE A 97 33.83 29.77 18.64
N PRO A 98 33.57 30.26 17.41
CA PRO A 98 32.23 30.68 17.00
C PRO A 98 31.24 29.51 17.04
N ILE A 99 30.04 29.78 17.53
CA ILE A 99 28.92 28.85 17.49
C ILE A 99 28.26 28.95 16.11
N ASP A 100 28.09 27.81 15.44
CA ASP A 100 27.39 27.69 14.17
C ASP A 100 25.88 27.56 14.41
N SER A 101 25.48 26.61 15.26
CA SER A 101 24.09 26.44 15.70
C SER A 101 23.95 26.23 17.20
N ILE A 102 22.95 26.85 17.82
CA ILE A 102 22.62 26.71 19.25
C ILE A 102 21.19 26.19 19.43
N GLU A 103 21.03 25.16 20.25
CA GLU A 103 19.72 24.64 20.67
C GLU A 103 19.35 25.19 22.05
N LEU A 104 18.26 25.94 22.11
CA LEU A 104 17.78 26.64 23.30
C LEU A 104 16.42 26.09 23.73
N GLU A 105 16.35 25.67 24.98
CA GLU A 105 15.12 25.24 25.61
C GLU A 105 14.45 26.40 26.34
N VAL A 106 13.24 26.78 25.92
CA VAL A 106 12.55 27.97 26.41
C VAL A 106 11.41 27.56 27.34
N ASN A 107 11.47 28.06 28.57
CA ASN A 107 10.46 27.90 29.60
C ASN A 107 9.99 29.27 30.12
N LEU A 108 8.84 29.30 30.79
CA LEU A 108 8.30 30.50 31.43
C LEU A 108 8.68 30.50 32.93
N PHE A 109 9.13 31.64 33.46
CA PHE A 109 9.39 31.78 34.90
C PHE A 109 8.11 31.69 35.75
N VAL A 110 6.99 32.13 35.19
CA VAL A 110 5.66 32.11 35.83
C VAL A 110 4.70 31.38 34.89
N LYS A 111 3.93 30.43 35.42
CA LYS A 111 2.93 29.69 34.62
C LYS A 111 1.83 30.66 34.17
N PRO A 112 1.60 30.85 32.86
CA PRO A 112 0.57 31.76 32.38
C PRO A 112 -0.82 31.12 32.46
N ASP A 113 -1.84 31.95 32.53
CA ASP A 113 -3.24 31.51 32.47
C ASP A 113 -3.69 31.23 31.03
N ARG A 114 -3.07 31.87 30.04
CA ARG A 114 -3.38 31.77 28.61
C ARG A 114 -2.24 31.13 27.82
N LEU A 115 -2.58 30.57 26.66
CA LEU A 115 -1.63 30.15 25.64
C LEU A 115 -0.87 31.38 25.11
N ILE A 116 0.45 31.30 25.09
CA ILE A 116 1.33 32.33 24.54
C ILE A 116 1.99 31.75 23.30
N GLU A 117 1.68 32.32 22.15
CA GLU A 117 2.29 32.01 20.86
C GLU A 117 3.43 32.99 20.57
N MET A 118 4.57 32.47 20.13
CA MET A 118 5.77 33.26 19.86
C MET A 118 6.36 32.89 18.51
N GLU A 119 6.77 33.89 17.73
CA GLU A 119 7.44 33.69 16.46
C GLU A 119 8.95 33.50 16.66
N ASP A 120 9.52 32.47 16.05
CA ASP A 120 10.96 32.15 16.17
C ASP A 120 11.89 33.26 15.68
N GLU A 121 11.57 33.92 14.56
CA GLU A 121 12.43 34.97 13.97
C GLU A 121 12.55 36.17 14.93
N LYS A 122 11.42 36.62 15.49
CA LYS A 122 11.42 37.73 16.44
C LYS A 122 12.13 37.35 17.74
N LEU A 123 11.98 36.10 18.18
CA LEU A 123 12.66 35.61 19.37
C LEU A 123 14.18 35.51 19.15
N GLU A 124 14.62 35.07 17.97
CA GLU A 124 16.02 35.03 17.56
C GLU A 124 16.64 36.43 17.53
N ASP A 125 15.96 37.41 16.93
CA ASP A 125 16.43 38.81 16.87
C ASP A 125 16.60 39.39 18.27
N VAL A 126 15.62 39.16 19.15
CA VAL A 126 15.69 39.61 20.55
C VAL A 126 16.82 38.89 21.28
N PHE A 127 16.95 37.57 21.13
CA PHE A 127 18.02 36.79 21.77
C PHE A 127 19.41 37.26 21.33
N LYS A 128 19.64 37.43 20.03
CA LYS A 128 20.89 37.95 19.47
C LYS A 128 21.19 39.36 19.96
N LYS A 129 20.20 40.24 20.06
CA LYS A 129 20.37 41.60 20.58
C LYS A 129 20.88 41.63 22.03
N TYR A 130 20.43 40.71 22.88
CA TYR A 130 20.86 40.65 24.28
C TYR A 130 22.21 39.95 24.48
N PHE A 131 22.47 38.86 23.73
CA PHE A 131 23.59 37.95 24.01
C PHE A 131 24.70 37.92 22.96
N LEU A 132 24.73 38.86 22.01
CA LEU A 132 25.83 38.97 21.06
C LEU A 132 27.20 39.04 21.78
N ASN A 133 28.20 38.34 21.25
CA ASN A 133 29.57 38.25 21.79
C ASN A 133 29.70 37.58 23.17
N HIS A 134 28.63 36.99 23.72
CA HIS A 134 28.71 36.22 24.95
C HIS A 134 29.24 34.82 24.67
N ILE A 135 30.04 34.29 25.61
CA ILE A 135 30.47 32.89 25.59
C ILE A 135 29.42 32.10 26.37
N LEU A 136 28.79 31.15 25.68
CA LEU A 136 27.73 30.32 26.25
C LEU A 136 28.24 28.90 26.48
N THR A 137 27.88 28.34 27.63
CA THR A 137 28.20 26.97 28.02
C THR A 137 26.97 26.07 27.90
N LYS A 138 27.16 24.81 27.51
CA LYS A 138 26.11 23.80 27.52
C LYS A 138 25.52 23.67 28.94
N GLY A 139 24.19 23.69 29.05
CA GLY A 139 23.43 23.70 30.29
C GLY A 139 23.22 25.07 30.94
N GLN A 140 23.81 26.14 30.40
CA GLN A 140 23.69 27.48 31.00
C GLN A 140 22.25 27.99 30.96
N ILE A 141 21.81 28.58 32.07
CA ILE A 141 20.48 29.16 32.24
C ILE A 141 20.57 30.66 32.00
N LEU A 142 19.75 31.16 31.08
CA LEU A 142 19.64 32.56 30.67
C LEU A 142 18.23 33.09 30.95
N ALA A 143 18.14 34.37 31.29
CA ALA A 143 16.87 35.07 31.43
C ALA A 143 16.69 36.04 30.27
N LEU A 144 15.60 35.90 29.52
CA LEU A 144 15.24 36.75 28.39
C LEU A 144 13.91 37.43 28.67
N LYS A 145 13.78 38.71 28.32
CA LYS A 145 12.50 39.43 28.36
C LYS A 145 11.98 39.62 26.94
N TYR A 146 10.78 39.12 26.65
CA TYR A 146 10.10 39.29 25.36
C TYR A 146 8.67 39.78 25.60
N ASN A 147 8.30 40.93 25.03
CA ASN A 147 6.97 41.55 25.18
C ASN A 147 6.43 41.53 26.63
N ASP A 148 7.26 41.95 27.59
CA ASP A 148 6.99 41.94 29.04
C ASP A 148 6.83 40.58 29.73
N ILE A 149 7.09 39.48 29.01
CA ILE A 149 7.14 38.12 29.55
C ILE A 149 8.60 37.74 29.83
N LEU A 150 8.85 37.20 31.03
CA LEU A 150 10.15 36.66 31.43
C LEU A 150 10.27 35.18 31.05
N LEU A 151 11.23 34.88 30.18
CA LEU A 151 11.55 33.56 29.66
C LEU A 151 12.85 33.04 30.30
N LYS A 152 12.83 31.78 30.74
CA LYS A 152 13.99 30.99 31.18
C LYS A 152 14.47 30.19 29.98
N CYS A 153 15.61 30.57 29.40
CA CYS A 153 16.22 29.86 28.27
C CYS A 153 17.39 29.00 28.79
N ILE A 154 17.39 27.71 28.48
CA ILE A 154 18.45 26.77 28.88
C ILE A 154 19.19 26.34 27.62
N VAL A 155 20.52 26.47 27.60
CA VAL A 155 21.33 26.00 26.48
C VAL A 155 21.41 24.48 26.51
N LYS A 156 20.75 23.80 25.58
CA LYS A 156 20.70 22.34 25.55
C LYS A 156 21.88 21.74 24.80
N ASP A 157 22.20 22.27 23.63
CA ASP A 157 23.32 21.83 22.82
C ASP A 157 23.95 22.96 22.01
N LEU A 158 25.23 22.80 21.69
CA LEU A 158 26.06 23.78 20.99
C LEU A 158 26.85 23.07 19.89
N LYS A 159 26.76 23.55 18.65
CA LYS A 159 27.66 23.15 17.57
C LYS A 159 28.60 24.29 17.26
N THR A 160 29.89 24.08 17.48
CA THR A 160 30.94 25.02 17.14
C THR A 160 31.41 24.79 15.70
N ALA A 161 31.89 25.85 15.04
CA ALA A 161 32.43 25.74 13.68
C ALA A 161 33.79 25.01 13.68
N ASP A 162 33.95 24.04 12.78
CA ASP A 162 35.20 23.30 12.61
C ASP A 162 36.29 24.18 11.96
N PHE A 163 37.44 24.32 12.64
CA PHE A 163 38.58 25.11 12.15
C PHE A 163 39.16 24.60 10.83
N ASP A 164 39.03 23.30 10.53
CA ASP A 164 39.62 22.68 9.34
C ASP A 164 38.80 22.90 8.05
N GLU A 165 37.48 23.07 8.15
CA GLU A 165 36.64 23.37 6.98
C GLU A 165 36.80 24.82 6.50
N ILE A 166 36.93 25.78 7.43
CA ILE A 166 37.11 27.20 7.10
C ILE A 166 38.49 27.46 6.46
N LYS A 167 39.54 26.72 6.87
CA LYS A 167 40.86 26.77 6.21
C LYS A 167 40.81 26.26 4.76
N ARG A 168 40.01 25.22 4.48
CA ARG A 168 39.82 24.69 3.11
C ARG A 168 39.08 25.69 2.22
N LEU A 169 38.04 26.35 2.76
CA LEU A 169 37.29 27.41 2.07
C LEU A 169 38.15 28.65 1.76
N ASN A 170 38.99 29.09 2.70
CA ASN A 170 39.90 30.22 2.48
C ASN A 170 41.02 29.91 1.47
N ASN A 171 41.54 28.69 1.44
CA ASN A 171 42.53 28.28 0.42
C ASN A 171 41.91 28.18 -0.99
N SER A 172 40.61 27.90 -1.11
CA SER A 172 39.92 27.84 -2.41
C SER A 172 39.57 29.24 -2.95
N ASN A 173 39.28 30.20 -2.07
CA ASN A 173 38.90 31.57 -2.45
C ASN A 173 40.06 32.49 -2.86
N ASN A 174 41.33 32.08 -2.67
CA ASN A 174 42.48 32.87 -3.14
C ASN A 174 42.66 32.91 -4.67
N ASN A 175 41.82 32.21 -5.45
CA ASN A 175 41.85 32.24 -6.91
C ASN A 175 40.78 33.11 -7.58
N ASN A 176 39.85 33.73 -6.83
CA ASN A 176 38.81 34.58 -7.41
C ASN A 176 38.81 35.97 -6.78
N ASN A 177 39.41 36.93 -7.50
CA ASN A 177 39.22 38.35 -7.24
C ASN A 177 37.77 38.75 -7.51
N ASN A 178 36.91 38.68 -6.50
CA ASN A 178 35.66 39.44 -6.46
C ASN A 178 35.59 40.24 -5.17
N ARG A 179 35.80 41.55 -5.32
CA ARG A 179 35.53 42.57 -4.31
C ARG A 179 34.01 42.64 -4.12
N ASN A 180 33.49 41.93 -3.12
CA ASN A 180 32.26 42.23 -2.37
C ASN A 180 32.03 41.14 -1.31
N SER A 181 32.81 41.19 -0.22
CA SER A 181 32.54 40.41 0.99
C SER A 181 32.96 41.20 2.23
N SER A 182 32.24 42.29 2.49
CA SER A 182 32.36 43.03 3.75
C SER A 182 31.60 42.28 4.84
N GLY A 183 32.31 41.52 5.67
CA GLY A 183 31.74 40.95 6.90
C GLY A 183 32.66 39.93 7.57
N PHE A 184 33.16 38.94 6.83
CA PHE A 184 33.88 37.80 7.40
C PHE A 184 35.42 37.89 7.27
N SER A 185 35.92 38.55 6.22
CA SER A 185 37.36 38.62 5.89
C SER A 185 38.16 39.61 6.77
N GLY A 186 37.53 40.71 7.23
CA GLY A 186 38.23 41.81 7.89
C GLY A 186 38.77 41.48 9.29
N TYR A 187 38.15 40.56 10.01
CA TYR A 187 38.57 40.16 11.35
C TYR A 187 39.59 39.00 11.34
N PHE A 188 39.52 38.10 10.37
CA PHE A 188 40.43 36.94 10.28
C PHE A 188 41.86 37.31 9.87
N ASN A 189 42.07 38.39 9.08
CA ASN A 189 43.41 38.84 8.70
C ASN A 189 44.27 39.37 9.86
N LYS A 190 43.68 39.59 11.04
CA LYS A 190 44.42 39.91 12.29
C LYS A 190 44.67 38.69 13.18
N TRP A 191 44.10 37.53 12.85
CA TRP A 191 44.18 36.30 13.64
C TRP A 191 45.13 35.32 12.96
N SER A 192 46.40 35.36 13.36
CA SER A 192 47.39 34.37 12.98
C SER A 192 48.36 34.12 14.13
N PRO A 193 48.08 33.21 15.07
CA PRO A 193 49.12 32.57 15.84
C PRO A 193 49.49 31.24 15.19
N GLY A 194 50.78 31.05 14.91
CA GLY A 194 51.32 29.79 14.42
C GLY A 194 50.99 28.63 15.37
N PHE A 195 50.10 27.74 14.91
CA PHE A 195 49.94 26.39 15.42
C PHE A 195 50.79 25.46 14.57
N ASN A 196 51.91 24.98 15.13
CA ASN A 196 52.69 23.90 14.54
C ASN A 196 52.04 22.56 14.91
N ASN A 197 51.98 21.64 13.94
CA ASN A 197 51.22 20.38 13.95
C ASN A 197 51.74 19.28 14.92
N ALA A 198 52.55 19.59 15.93
CA ALA A 198 53.26 18.57 16.71
C ALA A 198 52.62 18.18 18.06
N ASP A 199 51.73 19.01 18.65
CA ASP A 199 51.24 18.77 20.03
C ASP A 199 49.79 18.25 20.11
N ASN A 200 49.30 17.62 19.04
CA ASN A 200 47.89 17.25 18.87
C ASN A 200 47.41 16.00 19.62
N GLN A 201 48.22 15.40 20.51
CA GLN A 201 47.87 14.11 21.13
C GLN A 201 47.29 14.18 22.55
N ASN A 202 47.25 15.34 23.22
CA ASN A 202 46.76 15.42 24.61
C ASN A 202 45.60 16.39 24.88
N LEU A 203 44.93 16.95 23.85
CA LEU A 203 43.78 17.88 24.00
C LEU A 203 42.41 17.23 23.71
N SER A 204 42.33 15.90 23.76
CA SER A 204 41.24 15.12 23.16
C SER A 204 39.99 14.88 24.05
N TYR A 205 39.70 15.71 25.07
CA TYR A 205 38.56 15.41 25.96
C TYR A 205 37.55 16.53 26.30
N ASN A 206 37.69 17.80 25.87
CA ASN A 206 36.72 18.87 26.22
C ASN A 206 36.27 19.77 25.05
N ARG A 207 36.27 19.27 23.82
CA ARG A 207 36.17 20.14 22.61
C ARG A 207 34.82 20.84 22.34
N TYR A 208 33.74 20.59 23.09
CA TYR A 208 32.40 21.05 22.66
C TYR A 208 31.46 21.54 23.78
N GLU A 209 31.97 22.02 24.91
CA GLU A 209 31.09 22.50 25.99
C GLU A 209 30.81 24.02 25.95
N ARG A 210 31.63 24.82 25.24
CA ARG A 210 31.55 26.29 25.25
C ARG A 210 31.81 26.88 23.85
N GLY A 211 31.17 28.00 23.54
CA GLY A 211 31.42 28.77 22.31
C GLY A 211 30.94 30.21 22.40
N ILE A 212 31.40 31.07 21.50
CA ILE A 212 30.98 32.48 21.42
C ILE A 212 29.85 32.69 20.40
N LEU A 213 28.83 33.44 20.79
CA LEU A 213 27.68 33.76 19.93
C LEU A 213 28.03 34.89 18.95
N PHE A 214 27.78 34.67 17.66
CA PHE A 214 27.98 35.65 16.58
C PHE A 214 26.67 35.96 15.85
N GLU A 215 26.68 36.99 14.99
CA GLU A 215 25.49 37.40 14.21
C GLU A 215 24.93 36.27 13.33
N ASN A 216 25.83 35.47 12.75
CA ASN A 216 25.50 34.38 11.84
C ASN A 216 25.13 33.06 12.54
N THR A 217 25.15 33.00 13.88
CA THR A 217 24.78 31.77 14.61
C THR A 217 23.30 31.47 14.41
N GLU A 218 22.95 30.25 14.03
CA GLU A 218 21.56 29.80 13.93
C GLU A 218 21.01 29.42 15.31
N CYS A 219 19.96 30.11 15.78
CA CYS A 219 19.25 29.73 17.00
C CYS A 219 18.06 28.81 16.68
N ILE A 220 17.97 27.68 17.39
CA ILE A 220 16.85 26.74 17.34
C ILE A 220 16.19 26.75 18.72
N PHE A 221 14.91 27.10 18.79
CA PHE A 221 14.17 27.15 20.06
C PHE A 221 13.26 25.93 20.20
N THR A 222 13.29 25.30 21.36
CA THR A 222 12.37 24.21 21.73
C THR A 222 11.63 24.59 23.00
N SER A 223 10.31 24.47 23.02
CA SER A 223 9.51 24.67 24.23
C SER A 223 9.41 23.36 25.04
N ILE A 224 9.77 23.38 26.32
CA ILE A 224 9.24 22.38 27.27
C ILE A 224 7.95 22.93 27.82
N SER A 225 6.89 22.15 27.71
CA SER A 225 5.63 22.50 28.34
C SER A 225 5.23 21.41 29.32
N ASP A 226 5.51 21.64 30.61
CA ASP A 226 4.69 21.11 31.70
C ASP A 226 3.30 21.78 31.61
N GLY A 227 2.48 21.35 30.64
CA GLY A 227 1.08 21.77 30.49
C GLY A 227 0.69 22.52 29.20
N GLY A 228 1.47 22.47 28.12
CA GLY A 228 1.03 22.86 26.77
C GLY A 228 0.69 24.34 26.54
N LYS A 229 1.13 25.28 27.39
CA LYS A 229 0.73 26.71 27.29
C LYS A 229 1.72 27.65 26.56
N LEU A 230 2.88 27.14 26.14
CA LEU A 230 3.85 27.88 25.33
C LEU A 230 3.97 27.18 23.98
N CYS A 231 3.60 27.87 22.90
CA CYS A 231 3.79 27.37 21.54
C CYS A 231 4.73 28.32 20.81
N ILE A 232 5.83 27.77 20.31
CA ILE A 232 6.79 28.50 19.49
C ILE A 232 6.56 28.08 18.04
N GLU A 233 6.15 29.02 17.20
CA GLU A 233 5.93 28.78 15.77
C GLU A 233 7.26 28.91 15.02
N SER A 234 7.88 27.75 14.77
CA SER A 234 9.11 27.67 14.00
C SER A 234 8.85 27.75 12.49
N LYS A 235 9.30 28.85 11.87
CA LYS A 235 9.42 28.95 10.40
C LYS A 235 10.64 28.19 9.87
N LYS A 236 11.66 28.00 10.71
CA LYS A 236 12.84 27.20 10.38
C LYS A 236 12.45 25.73 10.44
N VAL A 237 12.49 25.10 9.28
CA VAL A 237 12.16 23.71 8.98
C VAL A 237 12.49 22.80 10.16
N LEU A 238 11.46 22.26 10.82
CA LEU A 238 11.60 20.96 11.46
C LEU A 238 11.97 20.00 10.34
N LYS A 239 13.26 19.74 10.15
CA LYS A 239 13.77 18.59 9.37
C LYS A 239 13.43 17.31 10.15
N GLN A 240 12.17 17.13 10.51
CA GLN A 240 11.66 15.80 10.79
C GLN A 240 11.56 15.15 9.43
N ASN A 241 12.63 14.49 9.01
CA ASN A 241 12.61 13.60 7.87
C ASN A 241 11.59 12.50 8.19
N ILE A 242 10.30 12.74 7.93
CA ILE A 242 9.21 11.76 8.06
C ILE A 242 9.48 10.56 7.11
N ILE A 243 10.37 10.73 6.14
CA ILE A 243 10.77 9.71 5.18
C ILE A 243 12.26 9.41 5.37
N LYS A 244 12.63 8.12 5.42
CA LYS A 244 14.05 7.71 5.38
C LYS A 244 14.69 8.19 4.08
N ASN A 245 15.84 8.85 4.19
CA ASN A 245 16.66 9.25 3.05
C ASN A 245 17.21 7.99 2.37
N ASN A 246 16.47 7.47 1.38
CA ASN A 246 16.79 6.48 0.33
C ASN A 246 15.60 5.52 0.16
N PHE A 247 14.70 5.85 -0.77
CA PHE A 247 13.47 5.08 -1.03
C PHE A 247 13.58 4.36 -2.38
N ASN A 248 14.00 3.09 -2.36
CA ASN A 248 13.96 2.22 -3.53
C ASN A 248 12.75 1.28 -3.43
N PHE A 249 11.84 1.34 -4.41
CA PHE A 249 10.62 0.53 -4.44
C PHE A 249 10.92 -0.98 -4.47
N GLU A 250 12.00 -1.39 -5.16
CA GLU A 250 12.45 -2.78 -5.23
C GLU A 250 13.00 -3.32 -3.90
N GLU A 251 13.59 -2.46 -3.06
CA GLU A 251 14.08 -2.86 -1.73
C GLU A 251 12.95 -3.13 -0.75
N LEU A 252 11.78 -2.53 -0.97
CA LEU A 252 10.59 -2.72 -0.16
C LEU A 252 9.84 -4.01 -0.47
N GLY A 253 10.23 -4.74 -1.52
CA GLY A 253 9.61 -6.00 -1.90
C GLY A 253 8.14 -5.87 -2.33
N ILE A 254 7.73 -4.67 -2.76
CA ILE A 254 6.43 -4.43 -3.40
C ILE A 254 6.67 -4.41 -4.90
N GLY A 255 6.08 -5.36 -5.62
CA GLY A 255 6.05 -5.36 -7.09
C GLY A 255 4.66 -5.01 -7.60
N ALA A 256 4.58 -4.55 -8.85
CA ALA A 256 3.37 -4.31 -9.64
C ALA A 256 2.49 -3.12 -9.26
N LEU A 257 2.77 -2.42 -8.15
CA LEU A 257 1.82 -1.50 -7.50
C LEU A 257 2.34 -0.05 -7.45
N ASP A 258 3.21 0.31 -8.38
CA ASP A 258 3.92 1.59 -8.37
C ASP A 258 2.97 2.77 -8.61
N GLU A 259 1.95 2.61 -9.46
CA GLU A 259 0.99 3.67 -9.76
C GLU A 259 0.03 3.93 -8.60
N GLU A 260 -0.50 2.85 -8.01
CA GLU A 260 -1.34 2.90 -6.82
C GLU A 260 -0.56 3.51 -5.66
N PHE A 261 0.69 3.08 -5.46
CA PHE A 261 1.55 3.62 -4.41
C PHE A 261 1.90 5.10 -4.62
N LYS A 262 2.23 5.53 -5.85
CA LYS A 262 2.42 6.96 -6.17
C LYS A 262 1.15 7.77 -5.89
N THR A 263 -0.02 7.20 -6.19
CA THR A 263 -1.31 7.84 -5.92
C THR A 263 -1.58 7.97 -4.43
N ILE A 264 -1.32 6.91 -3.65
CA ILE A 264 -1.34 6.93 -2.18
C ILE A 264 -0.43 8.06 -1.72
N PHE A 265 0.84 8.02 -2.12
CA PHE A 265 1.86 8.93 -1.61
C PHE A 265 1.55 10.40 -1.88
N ARG A 266 1.10 10.71 -3.10
CA ARG A 266 0.68 12.07 -3.47
C ARG A 266 -0.54 12.53 -2.69
N ARG A 267 -1.54 11.67 -2.45
CA ARG A 267 -2.80 12.08 -1.81
C ARG A 267 -2.73 12.09 -0.28
N THR A 268 -2.05 11.15 0.35
CA THR A 268 -1.94 11.06 1.82
C THR A 268 -0.74 11.84 2.34
N PHE A 269 0.45 11.58 1.80
CA PHE A 269 1.71 12.02 2.39
C PHE A 269 2.17 13.38 1.91
N ALA A 270 1.79 13.84 0.72
CA ALA A 270 2.17 15.19 0.26
C ALA A 270 1.75 16.26 1.27
N SER A 271 0.52 16.19 1.78
CA SER A 271 0.05 17.11 2.82
C SER A 271 0.85 17.05 4.12
N ARG A 272 1.56 15.95 4.41
CA ARG A 272 2.31 15.78 5.66
C ARG A 272 3.81 16.06 5.51
N ILE A 273 4.31 16.11 4.27
CA ILE A 273 5.71 16.43 3.95
C ILE A 273 5.94 17.94 3.93
N TYR A 274 4.93 18.71 3.49
CA TYR A 274 5.04 20.17 3.46
C TYR A 274 4.95 20.78 4.88
N PRO A 275 5.64 21.90 5.15
CA PRO A 275 5.56 22.59 6.44
C PRO A 275 4.13 23.01 6.81
N ASN A 276 3.79 22.87 8.09
CA ASN A 276 2.46 23.19 8.65
C ASN A 276 1.96 24.60 8.29
N TYR A 277 2.86 25.59 8.23
CA TYR A 277 2.51 26.97 7.86
C TYR A 277 1.85 27.08 6.48
N ILE A 278 2.39 26.38 5.47
CA ILE A 278 1.84 26.42 4.10
C ILE A 278 0.43 25.80 4.09
N ILE A 279 0.24 24.74 4.86
CA ILE A 279 -1.02 24.00 4.91
C ILE A 279 -2.10 24.81 5.62
N LYS A 280 -1.74 25.51 6.70
CA LYS A 280 -2.63 26.46 7.39
C LYS A 280 -3.08 27.59 6.45
N GLN A 281 -2.16 28.15 5.67
CA GLN A 281 -2.49 29.17 4.68
C GLN A 281 -3.44 28.67 3.59
N LEU A 282 -3.28 27.43 3.16
CA LEU A 282 -4.15 26.78 2.19
C LEU A 282 -5.50 26.37 2.80
N GLY A 283 -5.64 26.31 4.13
CA GLY A 283 -6.86 25.93 4.82
C GLY A 283 -7.25 24.45 4.63
N ILE A 284 -6.30 23.59 4.25
CA ILE A 284 -6.56 22.19 3.92
C ILE A 284 -6.34 21.32 5.17
N LYS A 285 -7.27 20.39 5.43
CA LYS A 285 -7.11 19.37 6.47
C LYS A 285 -6.37 18.17 5.92
N HIS A 286 -5.53 17.54 6.76
CA HIS A 286 -4.87 16.29 6.38
C HIS A 286 -5.87 15.15 6.20
N VAL A 287 -5.55 14.23 5.29
CA VAL A 287 -6.31 12.99 5.10
C VAL A 287 -6.17 12.11 6.33
N LYS A 288 -7.31 11.74 6.92
CA LYS A 288 -7.39 10.91 8.14
C LYS A 288 -7.44 9.42 7.86
N GLY A 289 -8.07 9.00 6.76
CA GLY A 289 -8.34 7.60 6.49
C GLY A 289 -8.22 7.23 5.01
N MET A 290 -7.71 6.02 4.78
CA MET A 290 -7.60 5.36 3.49
C MET A 290 -8.14 3.94 3.57
N ILE A 291 -8.84 3.47 2.54
CA ILE A 291 -9.26 2.08 2.36
C ILE A 291 -8.55 1.49 1.15
N LEU A 292 -7.91 0.35 1.37
CA LEU A 292 -7.32 -0.51 0.36
C LEU A 292 -8.28 -1.68 0.12
N TYR A 293 -8.83 -1.79 -1.09
CA TYR A 293 -9.76 -2.86 -1.43
C TYR A 293 -9.39 -3.58 -2.74
N GLY A 294 -9.84 -4.81 -2.91
CA GLY A 294 -9.61 -5.57 -4.15
C GLY A 294 -9.77 -7.07 -3.96
N PRO A 295 -9.54 -7.91 -4.99
CA PRO A 295 -9.62 -9.36 -4.86
C PRO A 295 -8.59 -9.92 -3.86
N PRO A 296 -8.87 -11.03 -3.16
CA PRO A 296 -7.93 -11.62 -2.20
C PRO A 296 -6.60 -12.00 -2.87
N GLY A 297 -5.50 -11.98 -2.10
CA GLY A 297 -4.18 -12.39 -2.60
C GLY A 297 -3.39 -11.33 -3.37
N THR A 298 -3.90 -10.09 -3.52
CA THR A 298 -3.20 -9.00 -4.22
C THR A 298 -2.20 -8.20 -3.38
N GLY A 299 -1.90 -8.63 -2.15
CA GLY A 299 -0.86 -7.98 -1.33
C GLY A 299 -1.29 -6.70 -0.58
N LYS A 300 -2.58 -6.50 -0.33
CA LYS A 300 -3.10 -5.35 0.45
C LYS A 300 -2.41 -5.20 1.81
N THR A 301 -2.34 -6.30 2.57
CA THR A 301 -1.69 -6.35 3.88
C THR A 301 -0.17 -6.08 3.79
N LEU A 302 0.48 -6.51 2.71
CA LEU A 302 1.90 -6.23 2.48
C LEU A 302 2.13 -4.74 2.23
N ILE A 303 1.33 -4.10 1.37
CA ILE A 303 1.43 -2.66 1.10
C ILE A 303 1.23 -1.85 2.38
N ALA A 304 0.18 -2.13 3.16
CA ALA A 304 -0.09 -1.39 4.39
C ALA A 304 1.06 -1.50 5.41
N ARG A 305 1.61 -2.70 5.58
CA ARG A 305 2.78 -2.93 6.46
C ARG A 305 4.01 -2.18 5.98
N GLN A 306 4.27 -2.18 4.69
CA GLN A 306 5.42 -1.48 4.13
C GLN A 306 5.28 0.03 4.24
N ILE A 307 4.09 0.58 3.95
CA ILE A 307 3.79 2.00 4.20
C ILE A 307 4.12 2.36 5.65
N GLY A 308 3.64 1.56 6.62
CA GLY A 308 3.93 1.76 8.04
C GLY A 308 5.43 1.72 8.38
N LYS A 309 6.20 0.80 7.80
CA LYS A 309 7.67 0.68 8.01
C LYS A 309 8.48 1.79 7.34
N THR A 310 8.02 2.27 6.20
CA THR A 310 8.73 3.25 5.38
C THR A 310 8.66 4.67 5.91
N LEU A 311 7.55 4.98 6.60
CA LEU A 311 7.40 6.25 7.28
C LEU A 311 8.20 6.17 8.57
N ASN A 312 9.00 7.19 8.87
CA ASN A 312 9.59 7.44 10.19
C ASN A 312 8.49 7.90 11.19
N ALA A 313 7.33 7.26 11.11
CA ALA A 313 6.27 7.34 12.10
C ALA A 313 6.62 6.44 13.30
N ARG A 314 5.83 6.55 14.37
CA ARG A 314 5.87 5.56 15.46
C ARG A 314 5.48 4.18 14.92
N GLU A 315 5.84 3.13 15.64
CA GLU A 315 5.51 1.76 15.24
C GLU A 315 4.01 1.63 14.88
N PRO A 316 3.69 1.12 13.68
CA PRO A 316 2.30 1.03 13.24
C PRO A 316 1.54 0.02 14.09
N LYS A 317 0.37 0.42 14.60
CA LYS A 317 -0.54 -0.50 15.30
C LYS A 317 -1.33 -1.29 14.26
N ILE A 318 -1.04 -2.59 14.14
CA ILE A 318 -1.74 -3.49 13.22
C ILE A 318 -2.72 -4.34 14.02
N ILE A 319 -4.00 -4.28 13.69
CA ILE A 319 -5.06 -5.05 14.35
C ILE A 319 -5.95 -5.67 13.30
N ASN A 320 -6.36 -6.92 13.54
CA ASN A 320 -7.32 -7.60 12.69
C ASN A 320 -8.74 -7.24 13.14
N GLY A 321 -9.66 -6.99 12.21
CA GLY A 321 -11.05 -6.64 12.49
C GLY A 321 -11.72 -7.55 13.52
N PRO A 322 -11.65 -8.88 13.38
CA PRO A 322 -12.21 -9.82 14.35
C PRO A 322 -11.62 -9.71 15.77
N GLU A 323 -10.36 -9.28 15.90
CA GLU A 323 -9.66 -9.14 17.19
C GLU A 323 -10.27 -8.05 18.08
N ILE A 324 -10.95 -7.08 17.47
CA ILE A 324 -11.64 -5.99 18.18
C ILE A 324 -12.95 -6.48 18.83
N LEU A 325 -13.55 -7.55 18.29
CA LEU A 325 -14.87 -8.04 18.70
C LEU A 325 -14.74 -8.99 19.90
N ASN A 326 -15.20 -8.52 21.07
CA ASN A 326 -15.33 -9.35 22.28
C ASN A 326 -16.79 -9.71 22.56
N LYS A 327 -17.00 -10.88 23.19
CA LYS A 327 -18.35 -11.36 23.59
C LYS A 327 -19.00 -10.51 24.69
N TYR A 328 -18.19 -9.77 25.45
CA TYR A 328 -18.67 -8.92 26.54
C TYR A 328 -19.05 -7.54 25.99
N VAL A 329 -20.30 -7.13 26.25
CA VAL A 329 -20.82 -5.81 25.84
C VAL A 329 -19.95 -4.69 26.43
N GLY A 330 -19.56 -3.71 25.61
CA GLY A 330 -18.73 -2.57 26.00
C GLY A 330 -17.22 -2.79 25.88
N GLN A 331 -16.71 -4.02 25.95
CA GLN A 331 -15.26 -4.27 25.81
C GLN A 331 -14.74 -3.95 24.40
N SER A 332 -15.52 -4.26 23.35
CA SER A 332 -15.15 -3.93 21.97
C SER A 332 -15.00 -2.41 21.76
N GLU A 333 -15.83 -1.60 22.43
CA GLU A 333 -15.74 -0.13 22.39
C GLU A 333 -14.57 0.41 23.22
N GLU A 334 -14.26 -0.23 24.34
CA GLU A 334 -13.10 0.10 25.17
C GLU A 334 -11.80 -0.18 24.41
N ASN A 335 -11.71 -1.31 23.69
CA ASN A 335 -10.57 -1.65 22.85
C ASN A 335 -10.31 -0.57 21.78
N ILE A 336 -11.36 -0.10 21.10
CA ILE A 336 -11.25 1.03 20.15
C ILE A 336 -10.80 2.30 20.87
N ARG A 337 -11.33 2.61 22.07
CA ARG A 337 -10.87 3.80 22.82
C ARG A 337 -9.40 3.72 23.21
N ASN A 338 -8.95 2.55 23.65
CA ASN A 338 -7.56 2.31 24.05
C ASN A 338 -6.61 2.44 22.87
N LEU A 339 -7.04 2.04 21.66
CA LEU A 339 -6.27 2.22 20.44
C LEU A 339 -5.88 3.69 20.18
N PHE A 340 -6.85 4.60 20.26
CA PHE A 340 -6.68 6.03 19.99
C PHE A 340 -6.09 6.81 21.18
N LYS A 341 -6.10 6.24 22.38
CA LYS A 341 -5.68 6.92 23.62
C LYS A 341 -4.26 7.49 23.56
N ASP A 342 -3.33 6.74 22.98
CA ASP A 342 -1.93 7.18 22.87
C ASP A 342 -1.77 8.36 21.90
N ALA A 343 -2.49 8.31 20.77
CA ALA A 343 -2.50 9.39 19.79
C ALA A 343 -3.16 10.66 20.36
N GLU A 344 -4.24 10.51 21.13
CA GLU A 344 -4.90 11.63 21.83
C GLU A 344 -4.00 12.27 22.90
N MET A 345 -3.27 11.45 23.66
CA MET A 345 -2.38 11.93 24.71
C MET A 345 -1.24 12.76 24.12
N GLU A 346 -0.62 12.28 23.05
CA GLU A 346 0.46 13.00 22.38
C GLU A 346 -0.03 14.26 21.67
N TYR A 347 -1.19 14.21 21.01
CA TYR A 347 -1.79 15.40 20.39
C TYR A 347 -2.07 16.49 21.43
N LYS A 348 -2.51 16.13 22.64
CA LYS A 348 -2.72 17.09 23.74
C LYS A 348 -1.40 17.67 24.29
N GLN A 349 -0.30 16.93 24.21
CA GLN A 349 1.01 17.37 24.73
C GLN A 349 1.77 18.24 23.73
N SER A 350 1.77 17.86 22.45
CA SER A 350 2.61 18.47 21.42
C SER A 350 1.84 19.21 20.33
N GLY A 351 0.50 19.21 20.38
CA GLY A 351 -0.35 19.90 19.43
C GLY A 351 -0.07 19.48 17.99
N GLU A 352 0.12 20.47 17.12
CA GLU A 352 0.35 20.28 15.67
C GLU A 352 1.75 19.76 15.32
N ASN A 353 2.68 19.75 16.28
CA ASN A 353 4.03 19.19 16.11
C ASN A 353 4.09 17.70 16.51
N SER A 354 2.94 17.08 16.78
CA SER A 354 2.87 15.67 17.13
C SER A 354 3.23 14.76 15.96
N LEU A 355 3.88 13.63 16.28
CA LEU A 355 4.24 12.62 15.30
C LEU A 355 2.99 11.90 14.77
N LEU A 356 3.10 11.39 13.54
CA LEU A 356 2.05 10.60 12.90
C LEU A 356 1.88 9.25 13.58
N HIS A 357 0.65 8.95 14.01
CA HIS A 357 0.22 7.62 14.43
C HIS A 357 -0.47 6.90 13.29
N ILE A 358 0.03 5.72 12.93
CA ILE A 358 -0.54 4.89 11.87
C ILE A 358 -1.27 3.72 12.52
N ILE A 359 -2.55 3.58 12.20
CA ILE A 359 -3.40 2.47 12.62
C ILE A 359 -3.80 1.69 11.36
N ILE A 360 -3.48 0.41 11.34
CA ILE A 360 -3.82 -0.50 10.24
C ILE A 360 -4.89 -1.47 10.76
N LEU A 361 -6.05 -1.46 10.10
CA LEU A 361 -7.19 -2.34 10.36
C LEU A 361 -7.33 -3.31 9.19
N ASP A 362 -6.96 -4.58 9.41
CA ASP A 362 -7.23 -5.64 8.43
C ASP A 362 -8.66 -6.16 8.57
N GLU A 363 -9.27 -6.62 7.47
CA GLU A 363 -10.65 -7.11 7.44
C GLU A 363 -11.65 -6.14 8.11
N ILE A 364 -11.60 -4.87 7.73
CA ILE A 364 -12.46 -3.83 8.33
C ILE A 364 -13.96 -4.11 8.09
N ASP A 365 -14.32 -4.89 7.07
CA ASP A 365 -15.69 -5.35 6.81
C ASP A 365 -16.23 -6.33 7.87
N ALA A 366 -15.38 -6.88 8.74
CA ALA A 366 -15.83 -7.66 9.90
C ALA A 366 -16.47 -6.76 10.97
N ILE A 367 -15.91 -5.57 11.19
CA ILE A 367 -16.36 -4.62 12.23
C ILE A 367 -17.32 -3.55 11.69
N CYS A 368 -17.20 -3.19 10.41
CA CYS A 368 -17.87 -2.03 9.82
C CYS A 368 -18.93 -2.41 8.79
N ARG A 369 -19.76 -3.41 9.10
CA ARG A 369 -20.87 -3.81 8.22
C ARG A 369 -21.95 -2.74 8.12
N GLN A 370 -22.64 -2.71 6.98
CA GLN A 370 -23.78 -1.82 6.76
C GLN A 370 -24.86 -2.02 7.83
N ARG A 371 -25.28 -0.91 8.44
CA ARG A 371 -26.29 -0.88 9.50
C ARG A 371 -27.65 -1.30 8.96
N GLY A 372 -28.42 -2.07 9.73
CA GLY A 372 -29.82 -2.38 9.38
C GLY A 372 -30.05 -3.59 8.49
N ASN A 373 -29.03 -4.42 8.22
CA ASN A 373 -29.27 -5.78 7.71
C ASN A 373 -29.81 -6.65 8.86
N VAL A 374 -31.13 -6.63 9.04
CA VAL A 374 -31.92 -7.30 10.10
C VAL A 374 -31.89 -8.85 10.02
N GLY A 375 -31.14 -9.42 9.08
CA GLY A 375 -31.04 -10.87 8.88
C GLY A 375 -30.06 -11.53 9.85
N SER A 376 -30.56 -11.89 11.04
CA SER A 376 -30.10 -13.04 11.85
C SER A 376 -28.63 -13.04 12.31
N SER A 377 -28.39 -12.75 13.59
CA SER A 377 -27.23 -13.17 14.41
C SER A 377 -26.13 -12.18 14.82
N SER A 378 -26.20 -10.88 14.53
CA SER A 378 -25.31 -9.90 15.17
C SER A 378 -26.06 -9.08 16.21
N THR A 379 -25.77 -9.33 17.49
CA THR A 379 -26.09 -8.41 18.59
C THR A 379 -25.62 -7.00 18.20
N GLY A 380 -26.38 -5.94 18.53
CA GLY A 380 -26.08 -4.54 18.15
C GLY A 380 -24.73 -3.96 18.59
N VAL A 381 -23.83 -4.82 19.10
CA VAL A 381 -22.42 -4.58 19.37
C VAL A 381 -21.68 -4.11 18.12
N ASN A 382 -21.98 -4.68 16.93
CA ASN A 382 -21.32 -4.23 15.69
C ASN A 382 -21.65 -2.75 15.39
N ASP A 383 -22.92 -2.36 15.51
CA ASP A 383 -23.34 -0.98 15.28
C ASP A 383 -22.72 0.00 16.28
N SER A 384 -22.58 -0.41 17.55
CA SER A 384 -22.00 0.42 18.60
C SER A 384 -20.49 0.62 18.40
N VAL A 385 -19.78 -0.41 17.93
CA VAL A 385 -18.37 -0.37 17.52
C VAL A 385 -18.17 0.59 16.34
N VAL A 386 -19.02 0.56 15.30
CA VAL A 386 -18.95 1.50 14.18
C VAL A 386 -19.17 2.94 14.65
N ASN A 387 -20.17 3.18 15.50
CA ASN A 387 -20.42 4.51 16.07
C ASN A 387 -19.24 5.04 16.87
N GLN A 388 -18.60 4.18 17.66
CA GLN A 388 -17.43 4.54 18.45
C GLN A 388 -16.24 4.91 17.56
N LEU A 389 -15.99 4.16 16.49
CA LEU A 389 -14.93 4.45 15.51
C LEU A 389 -15.21 5.78 14.77
N LEU A 390 -16.46 6.02 14.34
CA LEU A 390 -16.87 7.28 13.73
C LEU A 390 -16.67 8.48 14.66
N SER A 391 -17.07 8.35 15.93
CA SER A 391 -16.92 9.39 16.94
C SER A 391 -15.44 9.74 17.18
N LYS A 392 -14.52 8.76 17.08
CA LYS A 392 -13.08 9.01 17.23
C LYS A 392 -12.44 9.71 16.01
N ILE A 393 -12.96 9.48 14.81
CA ILE A 393 -12.44 10.11 13.58
C ILE A 393 -12.95 11.55 13.41
N ASP A 394 -14.26 11.74 13.60
CA ASP A 394 -14.99 12.98 13.29
C ASP A 394 -15.39 13.80 14.52
N GLY A 395 -15.22 13.28 15.73
CA GLY A 395 -15.69 13.92 16.94
C GLY A 395 -15.07 15.29 17.20
N VAL A 396 -15.59 15.97 18.23
CA VAL A 396 -15.19 17.32 18.64
C VAL A 396 -13.67 17.44 18.89
N ASN A 397 -13.04 16.35 19.34
CA ASN A 397 -11.59 16.23 19.52
C ASN A 397 -10.92 15.55 18.31
N SER A 398 -11.18 16.07 17.11
CA SER A 398 -10.69 15.46 15.88
C SER A 398 -9.16 15.56 15.79
N LEU A 399 -8.48 14.42 15.73
CA LEU A 399 -7.03 14.33 15.70
C LEU A 399 -6.50 14.49 14.26
N ASN A 400 -5.54 15.41 14.06
CA ASN A 400 -4.88 15.60 12.75
C ASN A 400 -3.63 14.71 12.59
N ASN A 401 -3.12 14.17 13.69
CA ASN A 401 -1.90 13.36 13.76
C ASN A 401 -2.15 11.85 13.59
N ILE A 402 -3.34 11.43 13.16
CA ILE A 402 -3.68 10.03 12.90
C ILE A 402 -3.81 9.74 11.41
N LEU A 403 -3.41 8.54 11.00
CA LEU A 403 -3.70 7.95 9.70
C LEU A 403 -4.25 6.54 9.90
N LEU A 404 -5.51 6.35 9.51
CA LEU A 404 -6.20 5.06 9.50
C LEU A 404 -6.07 4.40 8.12
N ILE A 405 -5.62 3.16 8.08
CA ILE A 405 -5.56 2.35 6.86
C ILE A 405 -6.46 1.14 7.07
N GLY A 406 -7.62 1.14 6.42
CA GLY A 406 -8.52 -0.01 6.39
C GLY A 406 -8.23 -0.91 5.19
N MET A 407 -8.28 -2.21 5.38
CA MET A 407 -8.14 -3.19 4.29
C MET A 407 -9.38 -4.06 4.23
N THR A 408 -9.89 -4.29 3.03
CA THR A 408 -11.03 -5.19 2.82
C THR A 408 -10.95 -5.88 1.45
N ASN A 409 -11.64 -7.00 1.30
CA ASN A 409 -11.88 -7.58 -0.02
C ASN A 409 -13.16 -7.04 -0.66
N ARG A 410 -14.07 -6.48 0.14
CA ARG A 410 -15.45 -6.13 -0.25
C ARG A 410 -15.83 -4.76 0.30
N ILE A 411 -15.63 -3.73 -0.51
CA ILE A 411 -15.99 -2.36 -0.14
C ILE A 411 -17.52 -2.16 -0.05
N ASP A 412 -18.30 -2.98 -0.76
CA ASP A 412 -19.76 -2.99 -0.75
C ASP A 412 -20.38 -3.37 0.60
N LEU A 413 -19.64 -4.10 1.44
CA LEU A 413 -20.11 -4.49 2.77
C LEU A 413 -19.91 -3.39 3.82
N ILE A 414 -19.09 -2.39 3.53
CA ILE A 414 -18.72 -1.33 4.48
C ILE A 414 -19.83 -0.30 4.58
N ASP A 415 -20.10 0.18 5.80
CA ASP A 415 -21.04 1.28 6.03
C ASP A 415 -20.64 2.55 5.24
N GLU A 416 -21.55 3.03 4.39
CA GLU A 416 -21.39 4.26 3.61
C GLU A 416 -21.06 5.48 4.47
N ALA A 417 -21.47 5.49 5.75
CA ALA A 417 -21.11 6.57 6.67
C ALA A 417 -19.59 6.69 6.84
N LEU A 418 -18.84 5.59 6.80
CA LEU A 418 -17.38 5.60 6.93
C LEU A 418 -16.67 6.05 5.65
N LEU A 419 -17.28 5.80 4.49
CA LEU A 419 -16.72 6.09 3.18
C LEU A 419 -16.81 7.58 2.78
N ARG A 420 -17.43 8.42 3.63
CA ARG A 420 -17.60 9.85 3.37
C ARG A 420 -16.27 10.62 3.48
N PRO A 421 -16.06 11.65 2.65
CA PRO A 421 -14.90 12.54 2.77
C PRO A 421 -14.77 13.13 4.18
N GLY A 422 -13.53 13.22 4.67
CA GLY A 422 -13.21 13.57 6.07
C GLY A 422 -12.98 12.37 6.99
N ARG A 423 -13.46 11.17 6.63
CA ARG A 423 -13.21 9.90 7.32
C ARG A 423 -12.26 9.02 6.50
N PHE A 424 -12.77 7.95 5.88
CA PHE A 424 -12.07 7.22 4.84
C PHE A 424 -12.35 7.90 3.49
N GLU A 425 -11.56 8.94 3.21
CA GLU A 425 -11.71 9.73 1.99
C GLU A 425 -11.11 9.04 0.77
N LEU A 426 -10.00 8.32 0.96
CA LEU A 426 -9.28 7.68 -0.13
C LEU A 426 -9.65 6.22 -0.25
N HIS A 427 -10.26 5.85 -1.37
CA HIS A 427 -10.57 4.46 -1.73
C HIS A 427 -9.68 4.02 -2.87
N ILE A 428 -8.85 3.01 -2.65
CA ILE A 428 -7.85 2.55 -3.61
C ILE A 428 -8.09 1.09 -3.92
N GLU A 429 -8.40 0.83 -5.18
CA GLU A 429 -8.59 -0.51 -5.73
C GLU A 429 -7.23 -1.10 -6.11
N ILE A 430 -6.83 -2.16 -5.42
CA ILE A 430 -5.63 -2.95 -5.72
C ILE A 430 -6.07 -4.09 -6.63
N SER A 431 -5.78 -3.93 -7.93
CA SER A 431 -6.16 -4.88 -8.98
C SER A 431 -5.17 -6.06 -9.06
N LEU A 432 -5.47 -7.03 -9.92
CA LEU A 432 -4.54 -8.12 -10.24
C LEU A 432 -3.31 -7.55 -10.98
N PRO A 433 -2.11 -8.12 -10.79
CA PRO A 433 -0.89 -7.60 -11.39
C PRO A 433 -0.86 -7.81 -12.92
N ASN A 434 -0.43 -6.77 -13.63
CA ASN A 434 -0.13 -6.82 -15.07
C ASN A 434 1.07 -7.73 -15.36
N LYS A 435 1.33 -8.04 -16.64
CA LYS A 435 2.47 -8.88 -17.06
C LYS A 435 3.81 -8.37 -16.48
N GLU A 436 4.08 -7.07 -16.61
CA GLU A 436 5.27 -6.43 -16.03
C GLU A 436 5.30 -6.54 -14.50
N GLY A 437 4.14 -6.34 -13.86
CA GLY A 437 3.99 -6.52 -12.43
C GLY A 437 4.29 -7.94 -11.96
N ARG A 438 3.84 -8.97 -12.70
CA ARG A 438 4.15 -10.37 -12.40
C ARG A 438 5.65 -10.67 -12.55
N ILE A 439 6.32 -10.06 -13.53
CA ILE A 439 7.78 -10.17 -13.67
C ILE A 439 8.47 -9.59 -12.44
N GLN A 440 8.05 -8.42 -11.96
CA GLN A 440 8.59 -7.82 -10.73
C GLN A 440 8.36 -8.70 -9.50
N ILE A 441 7.14 -9.24 -9.32
CA ILE A 441 6.81 -10.13 -8.19
C ILE A 441 7.64 -11.42 -8.25
N LEU A 442 7.73 -12.07 -9.41
CA LEU A 442 8.57 -13.25 -9.63
C LEU A 442 10.05 -12.94 -9.35
N ASN A 443 10.56 -11.78 -9.79
CA ASN A 443 11.93 -11.34 -9.49
C ASN A 443 12.16 -11.18 -7.98
N ILE A 444 11.21 -10.63 -7.23
CA ILE A 444 11.31 -10.45 -5.78
C ILE A 444 11.39 -11.81 -5.08
N HIS A 445 10.48 -12.74 -5.38
CA HIS A 445 10.47 -14.06 -4.73
C HIS A 445 11.64 -14.95 -5.16
N THR A 446 12.18 -14.78 -6.37
CA THR A 446 13.35 -15.52 -6.85
C THR A 446 14.68 -14.86 -6.50
N LYS A 447 14.70 -13.63 -5.97
CA LYS A 447 15.92 -12.89 -5.63
C LYS A 447 16.85 -13.68 -4.72
N ASN A 448 16.32 -14.26 -3.64
CA ASN A 448 17.11 -15.04 -2.69
C ASN A 448 17.65 -16.33 -3.32
N MET A 449 16.88 -16.98 -4.19
CA MET A 449 17.29 -18.20 -4.91
C MET A 449 18.39 -17.92 -5.95
N ARG A 450 18.34 -16.74 -6.57
CA ARG A 450 19.38 -16.26 -7.49
C ARG A 450 20.65 -15.89 -6.76
N MET A 451 20.56 -15.15 -5.65
CA MET A 451 21.72 -14.78 -4.84
C MET A 451 22.45 -16.00 -4.27
N SER A 452 21.73 -17.09 -3.98
CA SER A 452 22.33 -18.34 -3.51
C SER A 452 22.77 -19.29 -4.63
N ASN A 453 22.66 -18.89 -5.91
CA ASN A 453 22.96 -19.73 -7.08
C ASN A 453 22.20 -21.07 -7.10
N LYS A 454 20.98 -21.12 -6.54
CA LYS A 454 20.12 -22.32 -6.50
C LYS A 454 19.09 -22.37 -7.62
N LEU A 455 19.05 -21.35 -8.49
CA LEU A 455 18.17 -21.28 -9.65
C LEU A 455 18.96 -21.63 -10.92
N SER A 456 18.50 -22.64 -11.69
CA SER A 456 19.12 -22.99 -12.97
C SER A 456 19.03 -21.83 -13.98
N SER A 457 20.03 -21.71 -14.86
CA SER A 457 20.04 -20.79 -16.00
C SER A 457 18.87 -21.01 -16.97
N ASP A 458 18.26 -22.20 -16.94
CA ASP A 458 17.15 -22.57 -17.85
C ASP A 458 15.83 -21.87 -17.50
N VAL A 459 15.74 -21.23 -16.33
CA VAL A 459 14.52 -20.59 -15.85
C VAL A 459 14.42 -19.15 -16.36
N ASN A 460 13.55 -18.93 -17.35
CA ASN A 460 13.22 -17.59 -17.84
C ASN A 460 11.95 -17.06 -17.15
N ILE A 461 12.10 -15.98 -16.37
CA ILE A 461 10.97 -15.33 -15.67
C ILE A 461 9.97 -14.68 -16.63
N LEU A 462 10.43 -14.20 -17.79
CA LEU A 462 9.55 -13.60 -18.80
C LEU A 462 8.56 -14.65 -19.33
N GLU A 463 9.04 -15.86 -19.61
CA GLU A 463 8.22 -16.98 -20.07
C GLU A 463 7.23 -17.42 -18.99
N LEU A 464 7.65 -17.46 -17.72
CA LEU A 464 6.75 -17.78 -16.60
C LEU A 464 5.64 -16.74 -16.43
N ALA A 465 5.95 -15.45 -16.61
CA ALA A 465 4.95 -14.37 -16.49
C ALA A 465 3.90 -14.40 -17.61
N GLU A 466 4.26 -14.89 -18.79
CA GLU A 466 3.33 -15.14 -19.90
C GLU A 466 2.39 -16.32 -19.62
N ARG A 467 2.92 -17.38 -18.99
CA ARG A 467 2.15 -18.59 -18.66
C ARG A 467 1.32 -18.49 -17.38
N THR A 468 1.38 -17.35 -16.67
CA THR A 468 0.63 -17.10 -15.42
C THR A 468 -0.36 -15.93 -15.55
N PRO A 469 -1.25 -15.92 -16.55
CA PRO A 469 -2.29 -14.88 -16.63
C PRO A 469 -3.19 -14.91 -15.40
N ASN A 470 -3.57 -13.74 -14.89
CA ASN A 470 -4.47 -13.55 -13.74
C ASN A 470 -4.00 -14.11 -12.39
N PHE A 471 -2.75 -14.57 -12.28
CA PHE A 471 -2.21 -14.98 -10.99
C PHE A 471 -2.11 -13.77 -10.04
N SER A 472 -2.60 -13.95 -8.82
CA SER A 472 -2.43 -12.98 -7.73
C SER A 472 -1.02 -13.06 -7.14
N GLY A 473 -0.59 -12.04 -6.39
CA GLY A 473 0.74 -12.04 -5.75
C GLY A 473 0.95 -13.25 -4.84
N ALA A 474 -0.08 -13.63 -4.06
CA ALA A 474 -0.05 -14.81 -3.21
C ALA A 474 -0.01 -16.13 -4.00
N GLU A 475 -0.64 -16.20 -5.18
CA GLU A 475 -0.59 -17.36 -6.05
C GLU A 475 0.78 -17.52 -6.72
N ILE A 476 1.43 -16.40 -7.09
CA ILE A 476 2.81 -16.41 -7.61
C ILE A 476 3.78 -16.89 -6.52
N GLU A 477 3.61 -16.42 -5.28
CA GLU A 477 4.37 -16.93 -4.14
C GLU A 477 4.13 -18.43 -3.92
N GLY A 478 2.86 -18.86 -4.00
CA GLY A 478 2.47 -20.27 -3.95
C GLY A 478 3.10 -21.11 -5.05
N LEU A 479 3.16 -20.61 -6.29
CA LEU A 479 3.81 -21.26 -7.43
C LEU A 479 5.30 -21.47 -7.17
N VAL A 480 6.00 -20.44 -6.68
CA VAL A 480 7.42 -20.52 -6.34
C VAL A 480 7.63 -21.53 -5.20
N ARG A 481 6.79 -21.51 -4.16
CA ARG A 481 6.86 -22.46 -3.05
C ARG A 481 6.63 -23.90 -3.50
N ASN A 482 5.64 -24.15 -4.35
CA ASN A 482 5.37 -25.48 -4.90
C ASN A 482 6.52 -25.95 -5.79
N THR A 483 7.12 -25.05 -6.56
CA THR A 483 8.30 -25.36 -7.38
C THR A 483 9.47 -25.84 -6.50
N VAL A 484 9.71 -25.17 -5.37
CA VAL A 484 10.72 -25.62 -4.40
C VAL A 484 10.37 -26.99 -3.82
N SER A 485 9.10 -27.26 -3.54
CA SER A 485 8.62 -28.57 -3.07
C SER A 485 8.93 -29.68 -4.08
N TYR A 486 8.68 -29.46 -5.38
CA TYR A 486 9.03 -30.42 -6.43
C TYR A 486 10.54 -30.62 -6.58
N ALA A 487 11.32 -29.56 -6.41
CA ALA A 487 12.77 -29.67 -6.38
C ALA A 487 13.23 -30.54 -5.20
N PHE A 488 12.65 -30.37 -4.01
CA PHE A 488 12.94 -31.22 -2.86
C PHE A 488 12.50 -32.67 -3.07
N GLU A 489 11.30 -32.90 -3.61
CA GLU A 489 10.80 -34.24 -3.92
C GLU A 489 11.75 -35.03 -4.83
N ARG A 490 12.36 -34.37 -5.83
CA ARG A 490 13.33 -35.00 -6.74
C ARG A 490 14.57 -35.56 -6.01
N HIS A 491 14.98 -34.94 -4.91
CA HIS A 491 16.15 -35.34 -4.14
C HIS A 491 15.80 -36.24 -2.93
N ILE A 492 14.51 -36.45 -2.66
CA ILE A 492 14.03 -37.38 -1.64
C ILE A 492 13.81 -38.74 -2.29
N ASN A 493 14.60 -39.74 -1.90
CA ASN A 493 14.35 -41.12 -2.28
C ASN A 493 13.29 -41.72 -1.34
N PHE A 494 12.08 -41.94 -1.85
CA PHE A 494 10.97 -42.54 -1.08
C PHE A 494 11.29 -43.91 -0.46
N ASN A 495 12.24 -44.65 -1.05
CA ASN A 495 12.66 -45.95 -0.56
C ASN A 495 13.67 -45.87 0.62
N ASP A 496 14.29 -44.72 0.87
CA ASP A 496 15.42 -44.60 1.80
C ASP A 496 15.53 -43.16 2.37
N LEU A 497 14.66 -42.84 3.32
CA LEU A 497 14.49 -41.50 3.91
C LEU A 497 15.65 -41.04 4.82
N THR A 498 16.60 -41.91 5.15
CA THR A 498 17.68 -41.66 6.12
C THR A 498 18.98 -41.17 5.50
N LYS A 499 19.10 -41.16 4.16
CA LYS A 499 20.32 -40.69 3.50
C LYS A 499 20.50 -39.17 3.68
N PRO A 500 21.69 -38.70 4.09
CA PRO A 500 21.97 -37.28 4.19
C PRO A 500 21.90 -36.66 2.79
N ILE A 501 21.08 -35.62 2.65
CA ILE A 501 20.91 -34.89 1.38
C ILE A 501 22.03 -33.87 1.29
N ASN A 502 22.81 -33.91 0.20
CA ASN A 502 23.79 -32.87 -0.10
C ASN A 502 23.05 -31.57 -0.44
N ALA A 503 23.27 -30.53 0.36
CA ALA A 503 22.63 -29.23 0.15
C ALA A 503 23.05 -28.56 -1.18
N ASP A 504 24.23 -28.91 -1.70
CA ASP A 504 24.79 -28.32 -2.92
C ASP A 504 24.08 -28.78 -4.20
N ASP A 505 23.53 -29.99 -4.21
CA ASP A 505 22.89 -30.59 -5.39
C ASP A 505 21.46 -30.08 -5.64
N ILE A 506 20.87 -29.38 -4.67
CA ILE A 506 19.49 -28.88 -4.79
C ILE A 506 19.48 -27.66 -5.70
N MET A 507 19.03 -27.84 -6.94
CA MET A 507 18.82 -26.77 -7.90
C MET A 507 17.40 -26.78 -8.45
N ILE A 508 16.81 -25.59 -8.58
CA ILE A 508 15.48 -25.42 -9.14
C ILE A 508 15.57 -25.35 -10.66
N THR A 509 14.87 -26.25 -11.35
CA THR A 509 14.88 -26.35 -12.81
C THR A 509 13.58 -25.84 -13.42
N LYS A 510 13.59 -25.57 -14.74
CA LYS A 510 12.39 -25.20 -15.50
C LYS A 510 11.27 -26.26 -15.42
N ASN A 511 11.64 -27.54 -15.35
CA ASN A 511 10.66 -28.63 -15.27
C ASN A 511 9.87 -28.60 -13.95
N ASP A 512 10.50 -28.17 -12.86
CA ASP A 512 9.86 -28.07 -11.55
C ASP A 512 8.77 -26.98 -11.58
N PHE A 513 9.05 -25.84 -12.23
CA PHE A 513 8.04 -24.79 -12.47
C PHE A 513 6.88 -25.29 -13.35
N MET A 514 7.18 -26.09 -14.38
CA MET A 514 6.14 -26.64 -15.27
C MET A 514 5.22 -27.64 -14.56
N LYS A 515 5.75 -28.43 -13.63
CA LYS A 515 4.94 -29.30 -12.76
C LYS A 515 4.10 -28.47 -11.80
N ALA A 516 4.69 -27.48 -11.15
CA ALA A 516 4.00 -26.59 -10.23
C ALA A 516 2.83 -25.84 -10.92
N LEU A 517 3.02 -25.36 -12.16
CA LEU A 517 1.96 -24.69 -12.94
C LEU A 517 0.74 -25.58 -13.21
N LYS A 518 0.92 -26.90 -13.36
CA LYS A 518 -0.20 -27.82 -13.56
C LYS A 518 -1.07 -27.99 -12.32
N GLU A 519 -0.46 -27.90 -11.14
CA GLU A 519 -1.15 -28.09 -9.85
C GLU A 519 -1.71 -26.78 -9.29
N THR A 520 -0.97 -25.69 -9.44
CA THR A 520 -1.38 -24.36 -8.97
C THR A 520 -2.39 -23.73 -9.91
N LYS A 521 -3.67 -23.90 -9.58
CA LYS A 521 -4.76 -23.23 -10.30
C LYS A 521 -4.98 -21.82 -9.75
N PRO A 522 -5.13 -20.80 -10.62
CA PRO A 522 -5.48 -19.46 -10.16
C PRO A 522 -6.91 -19.45 -9.59
N ALA A 523 -7.15 -18.71 -8.52
CA ALA A 523 -8.48 -18.51 -7.97
C ALA A 523 -9.35 -17.68 -8.92
N PHE A 524 -8.71 -16.77 -9.68
CA PHE A 524 -9.32 -16.00 -10.77
C PHE A 524 -8.75 -16.49 -12.10
N GLY A 525 -9.47 -17.38 -12.80
CA GLY A 525 -8.98 -17.89 -14.08
C GLY A 525 -10.00 -18.71 -14.84
N ALA A 526 -9.59 -19.15 -16.04
CA ALA A 526 -10.38 -20.01 -16.88
C ALA A 526 -10.57 -21.40 -16.26
N GLU A 527 -11.79 -21.92 -16.30
CA GLU A 527 -12.10 -23.30 -15.90
C GLU A 527 -11.64 -24.29 -16.98
N GLU A 528 -10.33 -24.46 -17.13
CA GLU A 528 -9.75 -25.36 -18.15
C GLU A 528 -10.21 -26.81 -17.99
N ASP A 529 -10.45 -27.29 -16.76
CA ASP A 529 -10.96 -28.65 -16.53
C ASP A 529 -12.36 -28.83 -17.11
N ILE A 530 -13.24 -27.83 -16.93
CA ILE A 530 -14.62 -27.88 -17.45
C ILE A 530 -14.59 -27.83 -18.98
N ILE A 531 -13.74 -26.96 -19.55
CA ILE A 531 -13.55 -26.88 -21.00
C ILE A 531 -13.00 -28.21 -21.54
N GLY A 532 -12.03 -28.83 -20.86
CA GLY A 532 -11.47 -30.13 -21.20
C GLY A 532 -12.53 -31.23 -21.17
N ASN A 533 -13.33 -31.30 -20.11
CA ASN A 533 -14.42 -32.26 -19.96
C ASN A 533 -15.51 -32.09 -21.04
N LEU A 534 -15.85 -30.85 -21.39
CA LEU A 534 -16.84 -30.57 -22.44
C LEU A 534 -16.31 -30.89 -23.85
N LEU A 535 -14.99 -30.91 -24.03
CA LEU A 535 -14.30 -31.18 -25.30
C LEU A 535 -13.67 -32.58 -25.36
N CYS A 536 -14.05 -33.52 -24.48
CA CYS A 536 -13.49 -34.89 -24.47
C CYS A 536 -13.53 -35.58 -25.85
N ASN A 537 -14.61 -35.38 -26.60
CA ASN A 537 -14.80 -35.98 -27.92
C ASN A 537 -14.21 -35.13 -29.08
N GLY A 538 -13.50 -34.06 -28.74
CA GLY A 538 -13.11 -33.03 -29.70
C GLY A 538 -14.32 -32.31 -30.29
N ILE A 539 -14.12 -31.62 -31.41
CA ILE A 539 -15.22 -31.07 -32.19
C ILE A 539 -15.14 -31.62 -33.58
N ILE A 540 -16.27 -32.19 -33.97
CA ILE A 540 -16.44 -32.87 -35.24
C ILE A 540 -16.94 -31.84 -36.23
N ASN A 541 -16.19 -31.63 -37.32
CA ASN A 541 -16.70 -30.86 -38.44
C ASN A 541 -17.68 -31.75 -39.23
N TYR A 542 -18.97 -31.56 -38.95
CA TYR A 542 -20.05 -32.30 -39.60
C TYR A 542 -20.55 -31.62 -40.88
N GLY A 543 -19.89 -30.57 -41.40
CA GLY A 543 -20.19 -30.02 -42.72
C GLY A 543 -20.33 -28.49 -42.77
N LYS A 544 -20.85 -27.99 -43.89
CA LYS A 544 -20.90 -26.55 -44.22
C LYS A 544 -21.63 -25.69 -43.18
N GLU A 545 -22.66 -26.24 -42.54
CA GLU A 545 -23.42 -25.54 -41.49
C GLU A 545 -22.56 -25.25 -40.26
N TYR A 546 -21.76 -26.24 -39.84
CA TYR A 546 -20.78 -26.08 -38.75
C TYR A 546 -19.69 -25.07 -39.13
N GLU A 547 -19.14 -25.18 -40.35
CA GLU A 547 -18.12 -24.23 -40.83
C GLU A 547 -18.62 -22.78 -40.85
N ASN A 548 -19.89 -22.56 -41.22
CA ASN A 548 -20.51 -21.24 -41.18
C ASN A 548 -20.63 -20.71 -39.75
N ILE A 549 -21.04 -21.55 -38.79
CA ILE A 549 -21.11 -21.20 -37.37
C ILE A 549 -19.71 -20.87 -36.85
N GLU A 550 -18.73 -21.72 -37.15
CA GLU A 550 -17.34 -21.55 -36.73
C GLU A 550 -16.74 -20.25 -37.27
N ASN A 551 -16.93 -19.97 -38.56
CA ASN A 551 -16.47 -18.75 -39.21
C ASN A 551 -17.13 -17.52 -38.59
N THR A 552 -18.44 -17.57 -38.32
CA THR A 552 -19.17 -16.48 -37.66
C THR A 552 -18.61 -16.23 -36.25
N CYS A 553 -18.39 -17.28 -35.46
CA CYS A 553 -17.81 -17.17 -34.13
C CYS A 553 -16.39 -16.59 -34.17
N LYS A 554 -15.54 -17.03 -35.10
CA LYS A 554 -14.19 -16.47 -35.29
C LYS A 554 -14.23 -14.98 -35.62
N LEU A 555 -15.17 -14.53 -36.44
CA LEU A 555 -15.35 -13.12 -36.76
C LEU A 555 -15.76 -12.30 -35.52
N LEU A 556 -16.67 -12.83 -34.70
CA LEU A 556 -17.10 -12.15 -33.46
C LEU A 556 -15.99 -12.05 -32.42
N ILE A 557 -15.17 -13.09 -32.29
CA ILE A 557 -13.99 -13.08 -31.41
C ILE A 557 -13.00 -12.00 -31.89
N LYS A 558 -12.67 -11.98 -33.18
CA LYS A 558 -11.79 -10.95 -33.77
C LYS A 558 -12.35 -9.56 -33.54
N GLN A 559 -13.65 -9.37 -33.70
CA GLN A 559 -14.29 -8.08 -33.45
C GLN A 559 -14.06 -7.60 -32.01
N ILE A 560 -14.17 -8.46 -31.00
CA ILE A 560 -13.94 -8.06 -29.61
C ILE A 560 -12.45 -7.82 -29.35
N VAL A 561 -11.59 -8.72 -29.80
CA VAL A 561 -10.15 -8.64 -29.52
C VAL A 561 -9.54 -7.41 -30.22
N ASP A 562 -9.80 -7.23 -31.52
CA ASP A 562 -9.13 -6.25 -32.36
C ASP A 562 -9.78 -4.85 -32.30
N ASN A 563 -11.10 -4.74 -32.14
CA ASN A 563 -11.78 -3.45 -32.19
C ASN A 563 -11.84 -2.80 -30.79
N GLU A 564 -11.44 -1.52 -30.70
CA GLU A 564 -11.44 -0.75 -29.46
C GLU A 564 -12.82 -0.22 -29.07
N ASN A 565 -13.70 0.01 -30.05
CA ASN A 565 -15.03 0.58 -29.81
C ASN A 565 -16.02 -0.43 -29.20
N THR A 566 -15.84 -1.72 -29.50
CA THR A 566 -16.75 -2.79 -29.03
C THR A 566 -16.27 -3.37 -27.71
N LYS A 567 -16.81 -2.86 -26.61
CA LYS A 567 -16.49 -3.29 -25.23
C LYS A 567 -17.30 -4.50 -24.75
N LEU A 568 -18.46 -4.73 -25.35
CA LEU A 568 -19.43 -5.74 -24.93
C LEU A 568 -19.98 -6.42 -26.18
N MET A 569 -19.92 -7.74 -26.21
CA MET A 569 -20.59 -8.57 -27.20
C MET A 569 -21.38 -9.65 -26.49
N SER A 570 -22.60 -9.90 -26.95
CA SER A 570 -23.50 -10.91 -26.39
C SER A 570 -24.03 -11.79 -27.52
N ILE A 571 -23.85 -13.09 -27.37
CA ILE A 571 -24.17 -14.12 -28.36
C ILE A 571 -25.16 -15.10 -27.72
N LEU A 572 -26.26 -15.36 -28.41
CA LEU A 572 -27.21 -16.42 -28.05
C LEU A 572 -27.06 -17.59 -29.01
N LEU A 573 -26.66 -18.75 -28.50
CA LEU A 573 -26.66 -20.03 -29.20
C LEU A 573 -27.96 -20.77 -28.86
N TYR A 574 -28.78 -21.01 -29.87
CA TYR A 574 -30.06 -21.71 -29.71
C TYR A 574 -30.20 -22.88 -30.69
N GLY A 575 -31.02 -23.86 -30.33
CA GLY A 575 -31.24 -25.09 -31.11
C GLY A 575 -31.78 -26.19 -30.21
N GLU A 576 -32.02 -27.39 -30.73
CA GLU A 576 -32.61 -28.47 -29.95
C GLU A 576 -31.67 -29.09 -28.90
N ASN A 577 -32.24 -29.84 -27.95
CA ASN A 577 -31.48 -30.55 -26.93
C ASN A 577 -30.49 -31.53 -27.58
N GLY A 578 -29.23 -31.52 -27.11
CA GLY A 578 -28.20 -32.43 -27.62
C GLY A 578 -27.51 -31.99 -28.93
N SER A 579 -27.80 -30.81 -29.47
CA SER A 579 -27.12 -30.29 -30.68
C SER A 579 -25.68 -29.80 -30.45
N GLY A 580 -25.18 -29.77 -29.22
CA GLY A 580 -23.80 -29.40 -28.91
C GLY A 580 -23.55 -27.90 -28.65
N LYS A 581 -24.58 -27.12 -28.33
CA LYS A 581 -24.49 -25.68 -28.03
C LYS A 581 -23.45 -25.34 -26.95
N THR A 582 -23.46 -26.08 -25.83
CA THR A 582 -22.52 -25.91 -24.72
C THR A 582 -21.09 -26.25 -25.15
N THR A 583 -20.91 -27.30 -25.97
CA THR A 583 -19.61 -27.70 -26.54
C THR A 583 -19.06 -26.62 -27.48
N ILE A 584 -19.89 -26.02 -28.33
CA ILE A 584 -19.49 -24.87 -29.19
C ILE A 584 -19.08 -23.67 -28.33
N SER A 585 -19.77 -23.41 -27.22
CA SER A 585 -19.41 -22.33 -26.30
C SER A 585 -18.03 -22.56 -25.66
N ALA A 586 -17.76 -23.80 -25.24
CA ALA A 586 -16.45 -24.21 -24.71
C ALA A 586 -15.35 -24.14 -25.77
N TYR A 587 -15.66 -24.43 -27.02
CA TYR A 587 -14.72 -24.27 -28.14
C TYR A 587 -14.29 -22.82 -28.35
N ILE A 588 -15.28 -21.92 -28.34
CA ILE A 588 -15.05 -20.48 -28.48
C ILE A 588 -14.14 -19.99 -27.36
N ALA A 589 -14.37 -20.46 -26.14
CA ALA A 589 -13.51 -20.18 -25.00
C ALA A 589 -12.06 -20.62 -25.25
N LYS A 590 -11.86 -21.84 -25.76
CA LYS A 590 -10.54 -22.40 -26.06
C LYS A 590 -9.82 -21.66 -27.20
N CYS A 591 -10.54 -21.25 -28.24
CA CYS A 591 -9.91 -20.61 -29.41
C CYS A 591 -9.41 -19.19 -29.13
N ALA A 592 -10.14 -18.45 -28.31
CA ALA A 592 -9.86 -17.04 -28.05
C ALA A 592 -8.86 -16.81 -26.91
N ASN A 593 -8.46 -17.86 -26.16
CA ASN A 593 -7.58 -17.78 -25.00
C ASN A 593 -7.94 -16.61 -24.07
N PHE A 594 -9.21 -16.54 -23.68
CA PHE A 594 -9.69 -15.54 -22.74
C PHE A 594 -8.97 -15.71 -21.40
N HIS A 595 -8.48 -14.60 -20.84
CA HIS A 595 -7.79 -14.60 -19.54
C HIS A 595 -8.73 -15.09 -18.43
N PHE A 596 -10.00 -14.68 -18.49
CA PHE A 596 -11.05 -15.11 -17.57
C PHE A 596 -12.16 -15.81 -18.36
N THR A 597 -12.43 -17.07 -18.04
CA THR A 597 -13.58 -17.81 -18.56
C THR A 597 -14.34 -18.46 -17.42
N LYS A 598 -15.63 -18.16 -17.29
CA LYS A 598 -16.48 -18.75 -16.24
C LYS A 598 -17.77 -19.32 -16.81
N PHE A 599 -18.08 -20.56 -16.44
CA PHE A 599 -19.35 -21.20 -16.76
C PHE A 599 -20.35 -20.99 -15.61
N ILE A 600 -21.51 -20.42 -15.93
CA ILE A 600 -22.66 -20.36 -15.05
C ILE A 600 -23.59 -21.48 -15.51
N THR A 601 -23.42 -22.65 -14.91
CA THR A 601 -24.27 -23.82 -15.12
C THR A 601 -25.34 -23.89 -14.02
N PRO A 602 -26.50 -24.51 -14.30
CA PRO A 602 -27.51 -24.79 -13.28
C PRO A 602 -26.98 -25.65 -12.11
N GLU A 603 -25.95 -26.47 -12.36
CA GLU A 603 -25.30 -27.32 -11.35
C GLU A 603 -24.66 -26.50 -10.23
N ASN A 604 -24.08 -25.35 -10.55
CA ASN A 604 -23.47 -24.43 -9.58
C ASN A 604 -24.51 -23.71 -8.69
N LEU A 605 -25.78 -23.71 -9.11
CA LEU A 605 -26.87 -22.97 -8.47
C LEU A 605 -27.81 -23.85 -7.64
N ILE A 606 -27.52 -25.15 -7.51
CA ILE A 606 -28.33 -26.08 -6.73
C ILE A 606 -28.34 -25.64 -5.25
N GLY A 607 -29.53 -25.55 -4.66
CA GLY A 607 -29.73 -25.17 -3.25
C GLY A 607 -29.75 -23.66 -2.97
N TYR A 608 -29.50 -22.81 -3.98
CA TYR A 608 -29.63 -21.37 -3.83
C TYR A 608 -31.09 -20.90 -3.95
N SER A 609 -31.48 -19.96 -3.09
CA SER A 609 -32.69 -19.15 -3.27
C SER A 609 -32.55 -18.20 -4.47
N GLU A 610 -33.65 -17.64 -4.98
CA GLU A 610 -33.61 -16.70 -6.11
C GLU A 610 -32.63 -15.54 -5.88
N ILE A 611 -32.66 -14.94 -4.69
CA ILE A 611 -31.74 -13.85 -4.30
C ILE A 611 -30.29 -14.33 -4.28
N GLY A 612 -30.05 -15.55 -3.81
CA GLY A 612 -28.73 -16.17 -3.77
C GLY A 612 -28.17 -16.40 -5.17
N ARG A 613 -29.02 -16.87 -6.10
CA ARG A 613 -28.65 -17.04 -7.52
C ARG A 613 -28.31 -15.71 -8.18
N ILE A 614 -29.13 -14.68 -7.96
CA ILE A 614 -28.86 -13.32 -8.48
C ILE A 614 -27.53 -12.80 -7.96
N ASN A 615 -27.26 -12.93 -6.65
CA ASN A 615 -26.01 -12.50 -6.04
C ASN A 615 -24.80 -13.26 -6.59
N TYR A 616 -24.94 -14.57 -6.82
CA TYR A 616 -23.89 -15.39 -7.41
C TYR A 616 -23.58 -14.97 -8.85
N ILE A 617 -24.61 -14.79 -9.69
CA ILE A 617 -24.45 -14.32 -11.08
C ILE A 617 -23.81 -12.93 -11.07
N ASN A 618 -24.32 -11.99 -10.27
CA ASN A 618 -23.76 -10.64 -10.15
C ASN A 618 -22.28 -10.67 -9.77
N LYS A 619 -21.90 -11.50 -8.80
CA LYS A 619 -20.50 -11.67 -8.39
C LYS A 619 -19.61 -12.11 -9.55
N ILE A 620 -20.04 -13.09 -10.35
CA ILE A 620 -19.26 -13.55 -11.51
C ILE A 620 -19.09 -12.45 -12.56
N PHE A 621 -20.15 -11.67 -12.82
CA PHE A 621 -20.05 -10.53 -13.72
C PHE A 621 -19.11 -9.45 -13.17
N GLU A 622 -19.17 -9.15 -11.87
CA GLU A 622 -18.24 -8.23 -11.21
C GLU A 622 -16.79 -8.69 -11.30
N ASP A 623 -16.54 -9.99 -11.14
CA ASP A 623 -15.22 -10.58 -11.29
C ASP A 623 -14.74 -10.54 -12.75
N ALA A 624 -15.65 -10.78 -13.72
CA ALA A 624 -15.35 -10.64 -15.14
C ALA A 624 -14.95 -9.20 -15.52
N TYR A 625 -15.59 -8.20 -14.90
CA TYR A 625 -15.25 -6.78 -15.06
C TYR A 625 -13.93 -6.37 -14.41
N LYS A 626 -13.21 -7.23 -13.67
CA LYS A 626 -11.88 -6.90 -13.16
C LYS A 626 -10.77 -7.19 -14.17
N THR A 627 -11.04 -8.07 -15.13
CA THR A 627 -10.07 -8.53 -16.12
C THR A 627 -10.21 -7.78 -17.45
N PRO A 628 -9.12 -7.62 -18.23
CA PRO A 628 -9.14 -6.86 -19.48
C PRO A 628 -9.94 -7.56 -20.58
N LEU A 629 -9.90 -8.89 -20.64
CA LEU A 629 -10.62 -9.70 -21.62
C LEU A 629 -11.27 -10.89 -20.91
N SER A 630 -12.60 -10.86 -20.77
CA SER A 630 -13.38 -11.89 -20.08
C SER A 630 -14.43 -12.53 -20.98
N LEU A 631 -14.69 -13.81 -20.72
CA LEU A 631 -15.77 -14.60 -21.29
C LEU A 631 -16.65 -15.15 -20.18
N VAL A 632 -17.95 -14.86 -20.25
CA VAL A 632 -18.96 -15.41 -19.35
C VAL A 632 -19.93 -16.25 -20.16
N ILE A 633 -20.08 -17.52 -19.80
CA ILE A 633 -20.99 -18.45 -20.47
C ILE A 633 -22.16 -18.74 -19.53
N LEU A 634 -23.37 -18.34 -19.94
CA LEU A 634 -24.62 -18.73 -19.29
C LEU A 634 -25.15 -19.98 -19.99
N ASP A 635 -25.03 -21.14 -19.34
CA ASP A 635 -25.46 -22.39 -19.93
C ASP A 635 -26.91 -22.74 -19.53
N ASN A 636 -27.72 -23.15 -20.51
CA ASN A 636 -29.12 -23.54 -20.38
C ASN A 636 -29.95 -22.52 -19.59
N ILE A 637 -30.13 -21.32 -20.17
CA ILE A 637 -30.84 -20.20 -19.51
C ILE A 637 -32.22 -20.61 -19.02
N GLU A 638 -32.95 -21.46 -19.75
CA GLU A 638 -34.25 -21.98 -19.32
C GLU A 638 -34.18 -22.65 -17.93
N ARG A 639 -33.10 -23.35 -17.60
CA ARG A 639 -32.91 -23.96 -16.29
C ARG A 639 -32.46 -22.94 -15.25
N LEU A 640 -31.67 -21.93 -15.64
CA LEU A 640 -31.25 -20.86 -14.72
C LEU A 640 -32.43 -20.04 -14.19
N ILE A 641 -33.45 -19.82 -15.03
CA ILE A 641 -34.69 -19.11 -14.67
C ILE A 641 -35.80 -20.03 -14.14
N ASP A 642 -35.51 -21.31 -13.86
CA ASP A 642 -36.49 -22.32 -13.44
C ASP A 642 -37.72 -22.42 -14.36
N TYR A 643 -37.53 -22.33 -15.68
CA TYR A 643 -38.61 -22.43 -16.65
C TYR A 643 -39.21 -23.84 -16.68
N THR A 644 -40.54 -23.90 -16.70
CA THR A 644 -41.31 -25.13 -16.87
C THR A 644 -42.39 -24.96 -17.94
N ARG A 645 -42.57 -25.98 -18.80
CA ARG A 645 -43.52 -25.93 -19.92
C ARG A 645 -45.00 -25.97 -19.46
N ILE A 646 -45.28 -26.63 -18.33
CA ILE A 646 -46.65 -26.81 -17.83
C ILE A 646 -47.09 -25.55 -17.07
N GLY A 647 -47.87 -24.70 -17.75
CA GLY A 647 -48.34 -23.42 -17.22
C GLY A 647 -47.15 -22.50 -16.95
N PRO A 648 -46.62 -21.77 -17.95
CA PRO A 648 -45.26 -21.25 -18.00
C PRO A 648 -44.85 -20.50 -16.73
N ARG A 649 -44.27 -21.24 -15.78
CA ARG A 649 -43.69 -20.69 -14.54
C ARG A 649 -42.21 -20.51 -14.77
N PHE A 650 -41.71 -19.35 -14.40
CA PHE A 650 -40.31 -18.99 -14.41
C PHE A 650 -40.06 -17.91 -13.35
N SER A 651 -38.81 -17.80 -12.91
CA SER A 651 -38.39 -16.77 -11.97
C SER A 651 -38.12 -15.46 -12.70
N ASN A 652 -39.08 -14.52 -12.62
CA ASN A 652 -38.94 -13.21 -13.25
C ASN A 652 -37.81 -12.37 -12.63
N SER A 653 -37.54 -12.53 -11.34
CA SER A 653 -36.46 -11.82 -10.64
C SER A 653 -35.09 -12.11 -11.27
N ILE A 654 -34.80 -13.39 -11.53
CA ILE A 654 -33.58 -13.85 -12.17
C ILE A 654 -33.51 -13.39 -13.63
N LEU A 655 -34.61 -13.52 -14.37
CA LEU A 655 -34.71 -13.09 -15.76
C LEU A 655 -34.38 -11.60 -15.92
N GLN A 656 -34.99 -10.72 -15.12
CA GLN A 656 -34.74 -9.28 -15.17
C GLN A 656 -33.28 -8.96 -14.83
N ALA A 657 -32.70 -9.64 -13.85
CA ALA A 657 -31.29 -9.49 -13.51
C ALA A 657 -30.38 -9.84 -14.71
N ILE A 658 -30.63 -10.98 -15.37
CA ILE A 658 -29.88 -11.41 -16.57
C ILE A 658 -30.05 -10.39 -17.70
N MET A 659 -31.26 -9.89 -17.95
CA MET A 659 -31.54 -8.87 -18.96
C MET A 659 -30.72 -7.58 -18.75
N VAL A 660 -30.57 -7.15 -17.49
CA VAL A 660 -29.75 -5.99 -17.13
C VAL A 660 -28.27 -6.29 -17.32
N LEU A 661 -27.79 -7.45 -16.87
CA LEU A 661 -26.38 -7.83 -16.92
C LEU A 661 -25.87 -7.98 -18.36
N ILE A 662 -26.68 -8.53 -19.27
CA ILE A 662 -26.31 -8.68 -20.70
C ILE A 662 -26.08 -7.32 -21.38
N LYS A 663 -26.74 -6.24 -20.91
CA LYS A 663 -26.61 -4.88 -21.46
C LYS A 663 -25.60 -4.01 -20.72
N LYS A 664 -25.15 -4.43 -19.54
CA LYS A 664 -24.27 -3.64 -18.67
C LYS A 664 -22.89 -3.56 -19.31
N LYS A 665 -22.48 -2.35 -19.70
CA LYS A 665 -21.14 -2.11 -20.25
C LYS A 665 -20.09 -2.02 -19.13
N PRO A 666 -18.86 -2.48 -19.36
CA PRO A 666 -17.76 -2.29 -18.41
C PRO A 666 -17.45 -0.79 -18.23
N LYS A 667 -17.01 -0.42 -17.01
CA LYS A 667 -16.76 0.99 -16.65
C LYS A 667 -15.40 1.51 -17.15
N LYS A 668 -14.36 0.67 -17.19
CA LYS A 668 -13.00 1.06 -17.59
C LYS A 668 -12.81 0.88 -19.11
N GLU A 669 -11.97 1.69 -19.73
CA GLU A 669 -11.77 1.68 -21.19
C GLU A 669 -11.10 0.40 -21.70
N ASN A 670 -10.19 -0.19 -20.92
CA ASN A 670 -9.41 -1.38 -21.30
C ASN A 670 -10.11 -2.72 -21.02
N GLN A 671 -11.41 -2.70 -20.71
CA GLN A 671 -12.17 -3.90 -20.33
C GLN A 671 -13.14 -4.29 -21.43
N LYS A 672 -13.02 -5.54 -21.86
CA LYS A 672 -13.84 -6.16 -22.90
C LYS A 672 -14.44 -7.45 -22.38
N ILE A 673 -15.73 -7.63 -22.62
CA ILE A 673 -16.47 -8.81 -22.16
C ILE A 673 -17.25 -9.44 -23.32
N LEU A 674 -17.09 -10.75 -23.47
CA LEU A 674 -17.92 -11.60 -24.31
C LEU A 674 -18.89 -12.38 -23.42
N ILE A 675 -20.18 -12.34 -23.75
CA ILE A 675 -21.22 -13.10 -23.08
C ILE A 675 -21.77 -14.11 -24.08
N ILE A 676 -21.71 -15.40 -23.75
CA ILE A 676 -22.34 -16.45 -24.54
C ILE A 676 -23.45 -17.05 -23.72
N CYS A 677 -24.59 -17.28 -24.36
CA CYS A 677 -25.78 -17.80 -23.73
C CYS A 677 -26.28 -18.99 -24.53
N THR A 678 -26.56 -20.12 -23.88
CA THR A 678 -27.14 -21.28 -24.56
C THR A 678 -28.60 -21.45 -24.14
N THR A 679 -29.45 -21.79 -25.10
CA THR A 679 -30.86 -22.13 -24.83
C THR A 679 -31.36 -23.20 -25.76
N SER A 680 -32.25 -24.05 -25.24
CA SER A 680 -32.97 -25.04 -26.04
C SER A 680 -34.40 -24.61 -26.36
N GLU A 681 -34.92 -23.63 -25.63
CA GLU A 681 -36.30 -23.12 -25.74
C GLU A 681 -36.32 -21.74 -26.39
N TYR A 682 -36.00 -21.66 -27.68
CA TYR A 682 -35.90 -20.38 -28.38
C TYR A 682 -37.23 -19.61 -28.42
N GLN A 683 -38.35 -20.31 -28.59
CA GLN A 683 -39.67 -19.70 -28.74
C GLN A 683 -40.08 -18.95 -27.47
N PHE A 684 -39.92 -19.58 -26.31
CA PHE A 684 -40.16 -18.94 -25.02
C PHE A 684 -39.24 -17.71 -24.80
N MET A 685 -37.94 -17.83 -25.12
CA MET A 685 -37.00 -16.70 -24.98
C MET A 685 -37.35 -15.52 -25.88
N LYS A 686 -37.96 -15.79 -27.04
CA LYS A 686 -38.47 -14.78 -27.97
C LYS A 686 -39.71 -14.08 -27.40
N ASP A 687 -40.63 -14.83 -26.81
CA ASP A 687 -41.87 -14.30 -26.22
C ASP A 687 -41.57 -13.39 -25.01
N VAL A 688 -40.60 -13.77 -24.20
CA VAL A 688 -40.10 -12.99 -23.06
C VAL A 688 -39.28 -11.76 -23.49
N GLY A 689 -38.87 -11.69 -24.77
CA GLY A 689 -38.10 -10.58 -25.33
C GLY A 689 -36.60 -10.60 -24.97
N LEU A 690 -36.07 -11.70 -24.44
CA LEU A 690 -34.66 -11.85 -24.10
C LEU A 690 -33.78 -11.84 -25.38
N THR A 691 -34.27 -12.41 -26.48
CA THR A 691 -33.56 -12.51 -27.77
C THR A 691 -33.18 -11.15 -28.37
N LYS A 692 -33.94 -10.09 -28.06
CA LYS A 692 -33.66 -8.71 -28.51
C LYS A 692 -32.53 -8.04 -27.74
N ASN A 693 -32.14 -8.58 -26.59
CA ASN A 693 -31.05 -8.03 -25.78
C ASN A 693 -29.68 -8.52 -26.24
N PHE A 694 -29.64 -9.60 -27.05
CA PHE A 694 -28.43 -10.13 -27.63
C PHE A 694 -28.06 -9.41 -28.92
N PHE A 695 -26.76 -9.25 -29.18
CA PHE A 695 -26.30 -8.67 -30.44
C PHE A 695 -26.41 -9.67 -31.60
N VAL A 696 -26.11 -10.95 -31.36
CA VAL A 696 -26.13 -12.00 -32.38
C VAL A 696 -26.83 -13.24 -31.86
N ASN A 697 -27.76 -13.77 -32.64
CA ASN A 697 -28.46 -15.02 -32.37
C ASN A 697 -28.03 -16.07 -33.41
N ILE A 698 -27.37 -17.13 -32.97
CA ILE A 698 -26.82 -18.20 -33.81
C ILE A 698 -27.63 -19.47 -33.59
N HIS A 699 -28.17 -20.01 -34.68
CA HIS A 699 -28.88 -21.29 -34.69
C HIS A 699 -27.87 -22.44 -34.84
N VAL A 700 -27.98 -23.45 -33.96
CA VAL A 700 -27.22 -24.71 -34.05
C VAL A 700 -28.18 -25.80 -34.50
N PRO A 701 -28.17 -26.17 -35.81
CA PRO A 701 -29.12 -27.11 -36.39
C PRO A 701 -28.84 -28.56 -35.94
N LEU A 702 -29.86 -29.41 -36.13
CA LEU A 702 -29.72 -30.86 -36.05
C LEU A 702 -29.02 -31.42 -37.29
N LEU A 703 -28.51 -32.65 -37.19
CA LEU A 703 -27.94 -33.35 -38.34
C LEU A 703 -29.06 -33.82 -39.26
N SER A 704 -29.32 -33.06 -40.32
CA SER A 704 -30.33 -33.35 -41.34
C SER A 704 -29.73 -33.96 -42.62
N THR A 705 -28.52 -33.55 -42.99
CA THR A 705 -27.90 -33.94 -44.26
C THR A 705 -27.16 -35.28 -44.11
N SER A 706 -27.35 -36.18 -45.08
CA SER A 706 -26.67 -37.48 -45.13
C SER A 706 -25.14 -37.36 -45.14
N SER A 707 -24.58 -36.33 -45.79
CA SER A 707 -23.15 -36.02 -45.74
C SER A 707 -22.68 -35.66 -44.33
N SER A 708 -23.51 -34.94 -43.58
CA SER A 708 -23.16 -34.51 -42.22
C SER A 708 -23.12 -35.69 -41.27
N ILE A 709 -24.10 -36.58 -41.38
CA ILE A 709 -24.15 -37.84 -40.62
C ILE A 709 -22.96 -38.72 -41.00
N LYS A 710 -22.62 -38.85 -42.29
CA LYS A 710 -21.43 -39.58 -42.76
C LYS A 710 -20.15 -39.08 -42.11
N ASN A 711 -19.95 -37.76 -42.09
CA ASN A 711 -18.75 -37.16 -41.51
C ASN A 711 -18.64 -37.43 -40.00
N VAL A 712 -19.77 -37.41 -39.27
CA VAL A 712 -19.77 -37.72 -37.83
C VAL A 712 -19.44 -39.19 -37.56
N LEU A 713 -20.03 -40.10 -38.35
CA LEU A 713 -19.77 -41.54 -38.24
C LEU A 713 -18.29 -41.86 -38.58
N GLN A 714 -17.73 -41.23 -39.60
CA GLN A 714 -16.34 -41.43 -40.02
C GLN A 714 -15.32 -40.88 -39.02
N HIS A 715 -15.58 -39.74 -38.39
CA HIS A 715 -14.65 -39.12 -37.44
C HIS A 715 -14.39 -40.01 -36.21
N ARG A 716 -15.34 -40.88 -35.83
CA ARG A 716 -15.21 -41.76 -34.66
C ARG A 716 -14.42 -43.06 -34.90
N ASN A 717 -14.15 -43.41 -36.16
CA ASN A 717 -13.38 -44.60 -36.52
C ASN A 717 -11.94 -44.63 -35.97
N GLN A 718 -11.45 -43.52 -35.42
CA GLN A 718 -10.05 -43.39 -35.03
C GLN A 718 -9.76 -43.81 -33.58
N THR A 719 -10.77 -44.08 -32.74
CA THR A 719 -10.55 -44.13 -31.28
C THR A 719 -10.73 -45.49 -30.60
N TYR A 720 -11.68 -46.36 -30.98
CA TYR A 720 -11.90 -47.62 -30.22
C TYR A 720 -12.42 -48.83 -31.04
N HIS A 721 -13.26 -48.65 -32.06
CA HIS A 721 -13.81 -49.71 -32.92
C HIS A 721 -13.96 -49.23 -34.38
N ASP A 722 -13.64 -50.08 -35.35
CA ASP A 722 -13.73 -49.71 -36.77
C ASP A 722 -15.18 -49.79 -37.25
N PHE A 723 -15.77 -48.67 -37.64
CA PHE A 723 -17.03 -48.67 -38.39
C PHE A 723 -16.71 -48.61 -39.90
N PRO A 724 -16.65 -49.75 -40.61
CA PRO A 724 -16.20 -49.77 -41.99
C PRO A 724 -17.06 -48.88 -42.88
N ASN A 725 -16.42 -48.14 -43.79
CA ASN A 725 -17.10 -47.20 -44.69
C ASN A 725 -18.26 -47.83 -45.48
N ASN A 726 -18.16 -49.13 -45.82
CA ASN A 726 -19.21 -49.87 -46.51
C ASN A 726 -20.48 -50.02 -45.64
N GLU A 727 -20.33 -50.24 -44.34
CA GLU A 727 -21.46 -50.35 -43.40
C GLU A 727 -22.04 -48.95 -43.10
N ILE A 728 -21.20 -47.91 -43.03
CA ILE A 728 -21.65 -46.51 -42.95
C ILE A 728 -22.52 -46.16 -44.15
N GLU A 729 -22.13 -46.54 -45.37
CA GLU A 729 -22.91 -46.30 -46.58
C GLU A 729 -24.24 -47.05 -46.59
N LYS A 730 -24.27 -48.29 -46.07
CA LYS A 730 -25.54 -49.02 -45.85
C LYS A 730 -26.47 -48.30 -44.88
N VAL A 731 -25.95 -47.81 -43.75
CA VAL A 731 -26.74 -47.04 -42.77
C VAL A 731 -27.27 -45.75 -43.39
N ILE A 732 -26.46 -45.03 -44.18
CA ILE A 732 -26.93 -43.82 -44.86
C ILE A 732 -28.00 -44.14 -45.91
N SER A 733 -27.81 -45.23 -46.68
CA SER A 733 -28.75 -45.65 -47.71
C SER A 733 -30.13 -46.05 -47.16
N SER A 734 -30.20 -46.41 -45.88
CA SER A 734 -31.45 -46.76 -45.21
C SER A 734 -32.40 -45.55 -45.04
N ASN A 735 -31.90 -44.31 -45.08
CA ASN A 735 -32.67 -43.06 -44.89
C ASN A 735 -33.53 -42.98 -43.60
N ILE A 736 -33.30 -43.88 -42.63
CA ILE A 736 -34.05 -43.94 -41.36
C ILE A 736 -33.66 -42.77 -40.44
N ILE A 737 -32.41 -42.33 -40.50
CA ILE A 737 -31.87 -41.27 -39.64
C ILE A 737 -32.17 -39.92 -40.28
N LYS A 738 -33.18 -39.22 -39.76
CA LYS A 738 -33.48 -37.83 -40.11
C LYS A 738 -33.48 -36.97 -38.86
N ASN A 739 -32.89 -35.78 -38.95
CA ASN A 739 -32.92 -34.76 -37.90
C ASN A 739 -32.49 -35.27 -36.52
N ILE A 740 -31.27 -35.80 -36.43
CA ILE A 740 -30.73 -36.33 -35.16
C ILE A 740 -29.81 -35.32 -34.47
N ALA A 741 -29.88 -35.26 -33.14
CA ALA A 741 -28.94 -34.50 -32.33
C ALA A 741 -27.57 -35.19 -32.28
N ILE A 742 -26.48 -34.42 -32.39
CA ILE A 742 -25.10 -34.94 -32.41
C ILE A 742 -24.80 -35.78 -31.15
N LYS A 743 -25.23 -35.31 -29.97
CA LYS A 743 -25.01 -36.03 -28.72
C LYS A 743 -25.71 -37.40 -28.70
N ASN A 744 -26.92 -37.48 -29.26
CA ASN A 744 -27.68 -38.72 -29.34
C ASN A 744 -27.01 -39.69 -30.32
N LEU A 745 -26.54 -39.18 -31.47
CA LEU A 745 -25.80 -39.98 -32.44
C LEU A 745 -24.53 -40.58 -31.84
N LEU A 746 -23.75 -39.80 -31.09
CA LEU A 746 -22.55 -40.29 -30.40
C LEU A 746 -22.88 -41.37 -29.37
N MET A 747 -23.94 -41.19 -28.60
CA MET A 747 -24.39 -42.19 -27.62
C MET A 747 -24.79 -43.51 -28.30
N ILE A 748 -25.51 -43.46 -29.43
CA ILE A 748 -25.88 -44.66 -30.19
C ILE A 748 -24.65 -45.37 -30.72
N ILE A 749 -23.66 -44.63 -31.23
CA ILE A 749 -22.41 -45.25 -31.69
C ILE A 749 -21.68 -45.92 -30.51
N ASP A 750 -21.73 -45.36 -29.29
CA ASP A 750 -21.09 -45.98 -28.11
C ASP A 750 -21.80 -47.28 -27.75
N MET A 751 -23.13 -47.24 -27.64
CA MET A 751 -23.94 -48.42 -27.38
C MET A 751 -23.75 -49.51 -28.44
N ALA A 752 -23.64 -49.11 -29.71
CA ALA A 752 -23.36 -50.02 -30.82
C ALA A 752 -21.96 -50.63 -30.74
N SER A 753 -20.97 -49.88 -30.24
CA SER A 753 -19.61 -50.40 -30.01
C SER A 753 -19.54 -51.37 -28.84
N GLU A 754 -20.34 -51.17 -27.78
CA GLU A 754 -20.42 -52.09 -26.64
C GLU A 754 -21.22 -53.36 -26.98
N ALA A 755 -22.22 -53.25 -27.85
CA ALA A 755 -23.08 -54.36 -28.27
C ALA A 755 -22.47 -55.22 -29.39
N SER A 756 -21.43 -54.75 -30.08
CA SER A 756 -20.71 -55.53 -31.09
C SER A 756 -19.69 -56.46 -30.43
N ASP A 757 -19.91 -57.77 -30.52
CA ASP A 757 -18.96 -58.79 -30.04
C ASP A 757 -17.65 -58.79 -30.86
N ASP A 758 -17.73 -58.39 -32.13
CA ASP A 758 -16.58 -58.21 -33.03
C ASP A 758 -16.09 -56.76 -32.97
N LYS A 759 -14.79 -56.53 -33.23
CA LYS A 759 -14.19 -55.18 -33.27
C LYS A 759 -14.82 -54.21 -34.27
N ASN A 760 -15.74 -54.68 -35.11
CA ASN A 760 -16.39 -53.92 -36.17
C ASN A 760 -17.88 -53.74 -35.89
N ILE A 761 -18.36 -52.50 -36.03
CA ILE A 761 -19.78 -52.17 -35.92
C ILE A 761 -20.47 -52.56 -37.25
N THR A 762 -21.53 -53.36 -37.19
CA THR A 762 -22.35 -53.71 -38.37
C THR A 762 -23.56 -52.77 -38.51
N SER A 763 -24.04 -52.55 -39.73
CA SER A 763 -25.22 -51.70 -39.97
C SER A 763 -26.45 -52.17 -39.20
N ASP A 764 -26.62 -53.49 -39.06
CA ASP A 764 -27.80 -54.11 -38.47
C ASP A 764 -27.85 -53.91 -36.95
N VAL A 765 -26.71 -54.03 -36.27
CA VAL A 765 -26.60 -53.75 -34.82
C VAL A 765 -26.84 -52.27 -34.55
N PHE A 766 -26.24 -51.39 -35.37
CA PHE A 766 -26.44 -49.94 -35.25
C PHE A 766 -27.90 -49.54 -35.44
N LEU A 767 -28.56 -50.04 -36.51
CA LEU A 767 -29.96 -49.73 -36.80
C LEU A 767 -30.92 -50.31 -35.75
N LYS A 768 -30.61 -51.49 -35.19
CA LYS A 768 -31.38 -52.07 -34.10
C LYS A 768 -31.34 -51.19 -32.86
N ILE A 769 -30.16 -50.75 -32.44
CA ILE A 769 -29.97 -49.87 -31.27
C ILE A 769 -30.59 -48.49 -31.52
N PHE A 770 -30.49 -47.97 -32.74
CA PHE A 770 -31.14 -46.73 -33.14
C PHE A 770 -32.66 -46.80 -32.93
N ASN A 771 -33.30 -47.89 -33.37
CA ASN A 771 -34.73 -48.13 -33.17
C ASN A 771 -35.07 -48.34 -31.69
N ASP A 772 -34.26 -49.10 -30.95
CA ASP A 772 -34.47 -49.36 -29.52
C ASP A 772 -34.38 -48.08 -28.66
N CYS A 773 -33.61 -47.08 -29.11
CA CYS A 773 -33.48 -45.79 -28.42
C CYS A 773 -34.70 -44.86 -28.59
N GLY A 774 -35.65 -45.18 -29.47
CA GLY A 774 -36.88 -44.40 -29.66
C GLY A 774 -36.65 -42.93 -30.06
N LEU A 775 -35.57 -42.66 -30.80
CA LEU A 775 -35.14 -41.31 -31.18
C LEU A 775 -35.80 -40.76 -32.45
N LEU A 776 -36.75 -41.50 -33.02
CA LEU A 776 -37.62 -40.97 -34.07
C LEU A 776 -38.51 -39.90 -33.44
N LEU A 777 -38.46 -38.68 -33.96
CA LEU A 777 -39.40 -37.64 -33.60
C LEU A 777 -40.81 -38.15 -33.94
N ASP A 778 -41.74 -38.04 -32.99
CA ASP A 778 -43.16 -38.45 -33.10
C ASP A 778 -43.94 -37.73 -34.23
N ASP A 779 -43.29 -36.97 -35.10
CA ASP A 779 -43.90 -36.22 -36.20
C ASP A 779 -44.28 -37.13 -37.41
N ASP A 780 -43.89 -38.41 -37.42
CA ASP A 780 -44.26 -39.39 -38.45
C ASP A 780 -45.29 -40.45 -37.97
N ILE A 781 -45.92 -40.26 -36.79
CA ILE A 781 -47.09 -41.05 -36.37
C ILE A 781 -48.35 -40.28 -36.74
N ASP A 782 -48.71 -40.31 -38.03
CA ASP A 782 -50.07 -39.99 -38.45
C ASP A 782 -51.03 -40.98 -37.76
N TYR A 783 -51.88 -40.45 -36.87
CA TYR A 783 -53.03 -41.15 -36.28
C TYR A 783 -54.24 -41.14 -37.22
#